data_AF-A0A1G0CHJ9-F1
#
_entry.id   AF-A0A1G0CHJ9-F1
#
_cell.length_a   1.000
_cell.length_b   1.000
_cell.length_c   1.000
_cell.angle_alpha   90.00
_cell.angle_beta   90.00
_cell.angle_gamma   90.00
#
_symmetry.space_group_name_H-M   'P 1'
#
loop_
_entity.id
_entity.type
_entity.pdbx_description
1 polymer ?
#
loop_
_entity_poly.entity_id
_entity_poly.type
_entity_poly.pdbx_seq_one_letter_code
_entity_poly.pdbx_strand_id
1 'polypeptide(L)'
;MMFTKQRLILLFSLFLLPNALNAGTIDKAFKALQQYNYFDAKALFEKALKKEPSAANYGLAVIYSRTDNPFHNLDSAFSKIQISEATYAAIKEKTKVKYKVYQFDYLAIVTLRSAISTVFFQQALATISEAGMDNYQRKHPWAQERFTAIHLRDSIGFKAAGDKSTSAAYSNFLKTYPESEYAARAQKEFYRLQYLEQTTSGTLSTYMSFEKSFPGNPYVADAQDQIYRLATVQNTIEAFAAFIKAYPANRNVDQAWRRLYQLYMSDYSPSRVEAFQKEYPDYPFKQELARDKELAGSVLIPYKQESLFGWMSLNGIIVIPAAYESVGFFKDGLAWVEKNGKYGYVNKANELVIDFKYTGANDFEKGRAIVEQDEKFGIIDRSGALIFLPEFNDLGQFSEDLIYVQRDSLYGYFDQFGFQRIQPEYNEAYSFSGGKARVKVGELDAFINQYGAFIVPPLYEEVEFFNDSILTFVDGEFMGLMDRKGKIIAPATYEAIGAASNERGIFITDEMVGYFSGKGAEIIPPIYDLFPNILQQGAFVGNYAKVLKGDKFGLIDRAGKVIIPFQYTNMGDVGTLIAVQKGGKWGYVDLTNKMLIQPTYEYAETFVDGLGIVELLTLQGAINAKGQVVIPLEHTEVKRLDKGHYLVSRGSKYGVYSDKGELLVPMEYGQIRKVQGDFLLLSKGAEMHYLYLPENRLIQPKIQ
;
A
#
# COMPACT_ATOMS: atom_id res chain seq x y z
N MET A 1 -12.08 -54.35 -0.39
CA MET A 1 -12.58 -54.91 -1.67
C MET A 1 -11.58 -55.99 -2.09
N MET A 2 -12.09 -57.21 -2.27
CA MET A 2 -11.46 -58.46 -2.73
C MET A 2 -9.93 -58.54 -2.87
N PHE A 3 -9.28 -59.41 -2.09
CA PHE A 3 -8.19 -60.27 -2.58
C PHE A 3 -8.12 -61.59 -1.78
N THR A 4 -8.67 -62.62 -2.41
CA THR A 4 -8.32 -64.06 -2.42
C THR A 4 -7.38 -64.63 -1.34
N LYS A 5 -7.97 -65.46 -0.46
CA LYS A 5 -7.26 -66.51 0.31
C LYS A 5 -6.75 -67.60 -0.65
N GLN A 6 -5.46 -67.59 -0.98
CA GLN A 6 -4.80 -68.79 -1.53
C GLN A 6 -4.37 -69.69 -0.38
N ARG A 7 -5.14 -70.76 -0.14
CA ARG A 7 -4.70 -71.91 0.65
C ARG A 7 -3.69 -72.68 -0.19
N LEU A 8 -2.41 -72.65 0.20
CA LEU A 8 -1.39 -73.53 -0.36
C LEU A 8 -1.62 -74.95 0.18
N ILE A 9 -2.34 -75.76 -0.59
CA ILE A 9 -2.47 -77.21 -0.36
C ILE A 9 -1.27 -77.88 -1.05
N LEU A 10 -0.30 -78.34 -0.28
CA LEU A 10 0.80 -79.17 -0.77
C LEU A 10 0.39 -80.65 -0.67
N LEU A 11 0.00 -81.19 -1.82
CA LEU A 11 -0.23 -82.62 -2.06
C LEU A 11 1.08 -83.41 -1.90
N PHE A 12 1.08 -84.40 -1.01
CA PHE A 12 2.18 -85.38 -0.89
C PHE A 12 1.90 -86.58 -1.81
N SER A 13 2.72 -86.74 -2.84
CA SER A 13 2.75 -87.94 -3.68
C SER A 13 3.60 -89.03 -3.02
N LEU A 14 3.02 -90.24 -3.01
CA LEU A 14 3.53 -91.47 -2.43
C LEU A 14 4.61 -92.10 -3.34
N PHE A 15 5.78 -92.44 -2.81
CA PHE A 15 6.69 -93.44 -3.42
C PHE A 15 7.35 -94.31 -2.33
N LEU A 16 7.34 -95.63 -2.57
CA LEU A 16 7.68 -96.73 -1.66
C LEU A 16 9.20 -97.10 -1.67
N LEU A 17 9.73 -97.30 -0.45
CA LEU A 17 10.76 -98.21 0.16
C LEU A 17 11.67 -99.14 -0.72
N PRO A 18 12.77 -99.77 -0.21
CA PRO A 18 13.41 -99.73 1.14
C PRO A 18 14.96 -99.64 1.16
N ASN A 19 15.55 -99.31 2.31
CA ASN A 19 16.79 -99.95 2.80
C ASN A 19 16.95 -99.68 4.30
N ALA A 20 16.80 -100.74 5.10
CA ALA A 20 16.98 -100.72 6.55
C ALA A 20 18.45 -100.91 6.90
N LEU A 21 19.27 -99.91 6.61
CA LEU A 21 20.49 -99.67 7.41
C LEU A 21 20.03 -99.02 8.71
N ASN A 22 20.55 -99.52 9.83
CA ASN A 22 20.16 -99.16 11.20
C ASN A 22 20.00 -97.64 11.34
N ALA A 23 18.76 -97.16 11.18
CA ALA A 23 18.49 -95.74 10.99
C ALA A 23 18.87 -95.00 12.27
N GLY A 24 19.71 -93.97 12.15
CA GLY A 24 20.14 -93.17 13.29
C GLY A 24 18.94 -92.52 13.95
N THR A 25 19.05 -92.16 15.23
CA THR A 25 17.94 -91.57 16.00
C THR A 25 17.26 -90.39 15.28
N ILE A 26 18.06 -89.55 14.59
CA ILE A 26 17.55 -88.43 13.76
C ILE A 26 16.76 -88.91 12.52
N ASP A 27 17.21 -89.96 11.83
CA ASP A 27 16.52 -90.49 10.65
C ASP A 27 15.13 -91.04 11.02
N LYS A 28 15.01 -91.66 12.21
CA LYS A 28 13.73 -92.12 12.76
C LYS A 28 12.85 -90.95 13.20
N ALA A 29 13.44 -89.92 13.82
CA ALA A 29 12.72 -88.73 14.28
C ALA A 29 12.06 -87.96 13.13
N PHE A 30 12.79 -87.70 12.03
CA PHE A 30 12.22 -87.03 10.86
C PHE A 30 11.19 -87.88 10.12
N LYS A 31 11.35 -89.21 10.05
CA LYS A 31 10.32 -90.10 9.49
C LYS A 31 9.02 -90.06 10.30
N ALA A 32 9.12 -90.07 11.63
CA ALA A 32 7.95 -89.93 12.52
C ALA A 32 7.28 -88.55 12.33
N LEU A 33 8.09 -87.48 12.17
CA LEU A 33 7.58 -86.13 11.90
C LEU A 33 6.84 -86.04 10.55
N GLN A 34 7.37 -86.66 9.49
CA GLN A 34 6.71 -86.73 8.16
C GLN A 34 5.39 -87.51 8.19
N GLN A 35 5.25 -88.47 9.11
CA GLN A 35 4.03 -89.23 9.35
C GLN A 35 3.07 -88.55 10.34
N TYR A 36 3.33 -87.30 10.75
CA TYR A 36 2.53 -86.56 11.73
C TYR A 36 2.46 -87.23 13.12
N ASN A 37 3.37 -88.17 13.41
CA ASN A 37 3.49 -88.80 14.73
C ASN A 37 4.36 -87.93 15.65
N TYR A 38 3.76 -86.86 16.15
CA TYR A 38 4.47 -85.82 16.90
C TYR A 38 5.02 -86.29 18.25
N PHE A 39 4.38 -87.25 18.92
CA PHE A 39 4.83 -87.78 20.21
C PHE A 39 6.15 -88.53 20.05
N ASP A 40 6.20 -89.46 19.09
CA ASP A 40 7.42 -90.23 18.82
C ASP A 40 8.51 -89.35 18.22
N ALA A 41 8.16 -88.44 17.30
CA ALA A 41 9.11 -87.50 16.71
C ALA A 41 9.77 -86.63 17.78
N LYS A 42 8.99 -86.03 18.69
CA LYS A 42 9.50 -85.19 19.79
C LYS A 42 10.45 -85.97 20.69
N ALA A 43 10.04 -87.15 21.17
CA ALA A 43 10.89 -87.97 22.05
C ALA A 43 12.21 -88.37 21.38
N LEU A 44 12.17 -88.71 20.08
CA LEU A 44 13.36 -89.06 19.32
C LEU A 44 14.28 -87.86 19.07
N PHE A 45 13.74 -86.67 18.78
CA PHE A 45 14.55 -85.46 18.67
C PHE A 45 15.16 -85.04 20.02
N GLU A 46 14.41 -85.12 21.12
CA GLU A 46 14.93 -84.84 22.48
C GLU A 46 16.10 -85.77 22.83
N LYS A 47 15.98 -87.07 22.52
CA LYS A 47 17.06 -88.04 22.70
C LYS A 47 18.28 -87.74 21.82
N ALA A 48 18.10 -87.07 20.68
CA ALA A 48 19.17 -86.74 19.74
C ALA A 48 19.89 -85.41 20.05
N LEU A 49 19.37 -84.58 20.96
CA LEU A 49 19.91 -83.25 21.27
C LEU A 49 21.40 -83.21 21.57
N LYS A 50 21.93 -84.20 22.31
CA LYS A 50 23.35 -84.25 22.69
C LYS A 50 24.28 -84.61 21.52
N LYS A 51 23.81 -85.43 20.57
CA LYS A 51 24.66 -85.98 19.49
C LYS A 51 24.52 -85.21 18.18
N GLU A 52 23.32 -84.74 17.88
CA GLU A 52 22.97 -84.05 16.62
C GLU A 52 22.17 -82.78 16.94
N PRO A 53 22.75 -81.81 17.67
CA PRO A 53 22.02 -80.70 18.27
C PRO A 53 21.28 -79.86 17.24
N SER A 54 21.87 -79.59 16.07
CA SER A 54 21.23 -78.74 15.06
C SER A 54 19.99 -79.41 14.46
N ALA A 55 20.14 -80.62 13.92
CA ALA A 55 19.03 -81.38 13.33
C ALA A 55 17.93 -81.71 14.35
N ALA A 56 18.29 -82.04 15.59
CA ALA A 56 17.35 -82.29 16.67
C ALA A 56 16.52 -81.06 17.03
N ASN A 57 17.18 -79.90 17.21
CA ASN A 57 16.48 -78.66 17.54
C ASN A 57 15.65 -78.14 16.35
N TYR A 58 16.06 -78.36 15.10
CA TYR A 58 15.21 -78.07 13.94
C TYR A 58 13.92 -78.88 13.94
N GLY A 59 14.02 -80.20 14.15
CA GLY A 59 12.84 -81.07 14.24
C GLY A 59 11.90 -80.66 15.37
N LEU A 60 12.44 -80.33 16.55
CA LEU A 60 11.65 -79.78 17.66
C LEU A 60 11.02 -78.43 17.32
N ALA A 61 11.76 -77.54 16.65
CA ALA A 61 11.21 -76.26 16.22
C ALA A 61 10.03 -76.42 15.24
N VAL A 62 10.11 -77.38 14.30
CA VAL A 62 8.99 -77.71 13.40
C VAL A 62 7.78 -78.21 14.17
N ILE A 63 7.96 -79.06 15.19
CA ILE A 63 6.86 -79.55 16.01
C ILE A 63 6.22 -78.38 16.78
N TYR A 64 7.03 -77.59 17.48
CA TYR A 64 6.57 -76.49 18.31
C TYR A 64 5.93 -75.36 17.50
N SER A 65 6.33 -75.14 16.24
CA SER A 65 5.77 -74.05 15.42
C SER A 65 4.39 -74.35 14.84
N ARG A 66 3.99 -75.63 14.76
CA ARG A 66 2.74 -76.03 14.12
C ARG A 66 1.57 -76.02 15.09
N THR A 67 0.41 -75.56 14.65
CA THR A 67 -0.81 -75.42 15.47
C THR A 67 -1.70 -76.68 15.47
N ASP A 68 -1.33 -77.71 14.71
CA ASP A 68 -2.10 -78.95 14.52
C ASP A 68 -1.68 -80.08 15.48
N ASN A 69 -0.93 -79.75 16.54
CA ASN A 69 -0.43 -80.71 17.52
C ASN A 69 -0.43 -80.13 18.94
N PRO A 70 -0.50 -80.99 19.99
CA PRO A 70 -0.65 -80.53 21.38
C PRO A 70 0.63 -79.90 21.95
N PHE A 71 1.75 -79.93 21.23
CA PHE A 71 3.00 -79.34 21.70
C PHE A 71 3.19 -77.90 21.21
N HIS A 72 2.28 -77.33 20.41
CA HIS A 72 2.41 -75.98 19.86
C HIS A 72 2.85 -74.96 20.93
N ASN A 73 4.01 -74.34 20.74
CA ASN A 73 4.55 -73.34 21.65
C ASN A 73 5.57 -72.48 20.90
N LEU A 74 5.18 -71.24 20.59
CA LEU A 74 5.96 -70.38 19.70
C LEU A 74 7.32 -69.97 20.30
N ASP A 75 7.39 -69.71 21.61
CA ASP A 75 8.64 -69.39 22.32
C ASP A 75 9.61 -70.57 22.30
N SER A 76 9.10 -71.79 22.51
CA SER A 76 9.88 -73.02 22.40
C SER A 76 10.34 -73.23 20.95
N ALA A 77 9.47 -73.01 19.97
CA ALA A 77 9.84 -73.09 18.55
C ALA A 77 11.00 -72.14 18.22
N PHE A 78 10.91 -70.89 18.69
CA PHE A 78 11.93 -69.87 18.49
C PHE A 78 13.26 -70.21 19.17
N SER A 79 13.21 -70.60 20.45
CA SER A 79 14.40 -71.02 21.19
C SER A 79 15.11 -72.19 20.49
N LYS A 80 14.35 -73.19 20.04
CA LYS A 80 14.92 -74.35 19.35
C LYS A 80 15.48 -73.98 17.98
N ILE A 81 14.80 -73.17 17.17
CA ILE A 81 15.34 -72.81 15.85
C ILE A 81 16.61 -71.96 15.95
N GLN A 82 16.75 -71.11 16.97
CA GLN A 82 17.98 -70.35 17.23
C GLN A 82 19.15 -71.28 17.59
N ILE A 83 18.92 -72.29 18.45
CA ILE A 83 19.94 -73.29 18.77
C ILE A 83 20.32 -74.10 17.52
N SER A 84 19.33 -74.44 16.69
CA SER A 84 19.56 -75.15 15.42
C SER A 84 20.48 -74.36 14.50
N GLU A 85 20.18 -73.08 14.28
CA GLU A 85 20.98 -72.15 13.46
C GLU A 85 22.40 -72.00 14.00
N ALA A 86 22.55 -71.72 15.30
CA ALA A 86 23.85 -71.50 15.94
C ALA A 86 24.77 -72.72 15.88
N THR A 87 24.20 -73.94 15.86
CA THR A 87 24.98 -75.20 15.83
C THR A 87 25.12 -75.80 14.44
N TYR A 88 24.49 -75.23 13.40
CA TYR A 88 24.49 -75.79 12.05
C TYR A 88 25.87 -75.82 11.39
N ALA A 89 26.68 -74.78 11.61
CA ALA A 89 28.01 -74.65 11.02
C ALA A 89 28.96 -75.79 11.45
N ALA A 90 28.76 -76.35 12.66
CA ALA A 90 29.59 -77.40 13.23
C ALA A 90 29.27 -78.81 12.67
N ILE A 91 28.22 -78.97 11.86
CA ILE A 91 27.87 -80.25 11.25
C ILE A 91 28.88 -80.59 10.14
N LYS A 92 29.37 -81.84 10.09
CA LYS A 92 30.24 -82.32 9.00
C LYS A 92 29.50 -82.31 7.66
N GLU A 93 30.16 -81.92 6.57
CA GLU A 93 29.55 -81.83 5.24
C GLU A 93 28.83 -83.11 4.77
N LYS A 94 29.43 -84.28 5.01
CA LYS A 94 28.80 -85.58 4.71
C LYS A 94 27.46 -85.77 5.43
N THR A 95 27.34 -85.26 6.66
CA THR A 95 26.10 -85.32 7.45
C THR A 95 25.07 -84.32 6.96
N LYS A 96 25.49 -83.10 6.54
CA LYS A 96 24.58 -82.11 5.91
C LYS A 96 23.92 -82.67 4.65
N VAL A 97 24.70 -83.31 3.77
CA VAL A 97 24.17 -83.96 2.55
C VAL A 97 23.17 -85.06 2.91
N LYS A 98 23.47 -85.88 3.93
CA LYS A 98 22.57 -86.95 4.38
C LYS A 98 21.21 -86.42 4.83
N TYR A 99 21.17 -85.32 5.59
CA TYR A 99 19.92 -84.80 6.16
C TYR A 99 19.10 -83.93 5.19
N LYS A 100 19.65 -83.58 4.01
CA LYS A 100 18.93 -82.85 2.97
C LYS A 100 17.64 -83.55 2.53
N VAL A 101 17.59 -84.89 2.58
CA VAL A 101 16.37 -85.68 2.27
C VAL A 101 15.19 -85.35 3.19
N TYR A 102 15.46 -84.82 4.39
CA TYR A 102 14.45 -84.40 5.36
C TYR A 102 14.11 -82.91 5.26
N GLN A 103 14.53 -82.23 4.18
CA GLN A 103 14.43 -80.78 4.03
C GLN A 103 15.10 -80.04 5.19
N PHE A 104 16.23 -80.58 5.67
CA PHE A 104 17.07 -79.94 6.67
C PHE A 104 18.36 -79.45 6.02
N ASP A 105 18.42 -78.15 5.79
CA ASP A 105 19.62 -77.41 5.42
C ASP A 105 19.57 -76.00 6.03
N TYR A 106 20.62 -75.20 5.82
CA TYR A 106 20.68 -73.84 6.36
C TYR A 106 19.51 -72.96 5.88
N LEU A 107 19.13 -73.10 4.62
CA LEU A 107 18.02 -72.34 4.05
C LEU A 107 16.72 -72.69 4.77
N ALA A 108 16.44 -73.98 4.97
CA ALA A 108 15.25 -74.45 5.69
C ALA A 108 15.21 -73.95 7.15
N ILE A 109 16.36 -73.91 7.84
CA ILE A 109 16.47 -73.33 9.19
C ILE A 109 16.08 -71.84 9.18
N VAL A 110 16.67 -71.07 8.27
CA VAL A 110 16.39 -69.63 8.16
C VAL A 110 14.94 -69.38 7.74
N THR A 111 14.40 -70.16 6.80
CA THR A 111 13.00 -70.06 6.36
C THR A 111 12.04 -70.34 7.53
N LEU A 112 12.27 -71.40 8.31
CA LEU A 112 11.44 -71.71 9.47
C LEU A 112 11.54 -70.64 10.56
N ARG A 113 12.74 -70.13 10.81
CA ARG A 113 12.97 -69.02 11.76
C ARG A 113 12.23 -67.75 11.32
N SER A 114 12.27 -67.42 10.02
CA SER A 114 11.50 -66.30 9.48
C SER A 114 10.01 -66.52 9.60
N ALA A 115 9.49 -67.72 9.29
CA ALA A 115 8.07 -68.04 9.44
C ALA A 115 7.60 -67.92 10.91
N ILE A 116 8.39 -68.42 11.87
CA ILE A 116 8.12 -68.25 13.30
C ILE A 116 8.11 -66.76 13.68
N SER A 117 9.07 -65.99 13.18
CA SER A 117 9.15 -64.53 13.36
C SER A 117 7.93 -63.79 12.80
N THR A 118 7.40 -64.21 11.64
CA THR A 118 6.17 -63.64 11.08
C THR A 118 4.98 -63.88 12.01
N VAL A 119 4.87 -65.05 12.64
CA VAL A 119 3.79 -65.32 13.62
C VAL A 119 3.91 -64.43 14.86
N PHE A 120 5.13 -64.21 15.39
CA PHE A 120 5.34 -63.25 16.48
C PHE A 120 4.95 -61.82 16.08
N PHE A 121 5.21 -61.42 14.83
CA PHE A 121 4.78 -60.12 14.33
C PHE A 121 3.26 -60.01 14.28
N GLN A 122 2.57 -61.03 13.77
CA GLN A 122 1.10 -61.05 13.75
C GLN A 122 0.50 -61.00 15.16
N GLN A 123 1.13 -61.65 16.15
CA GLN A 123 0.74 -61.52 17.55
C GLN A 123 0.94 -60.10 18.07
N ALA A 124 2.07 -59.46 17.75
CA ALA A 124 2.31 -58.06 18.11
C ALA A 124 1.32 -57.09 17.44
N LEU A 125 0.83 -57.43 16.23
CA LEU A 125 -0.19 -56.65 15.53
C LEU A 125 -1.59 -56.76 16.14
N ALA A 126 -1.88 -57.81 16.92
CA ALA A 126 -3.18 -57.96 17.58
C ALA A 126 -3.42 -56.88 18.66
N THR A 127 -2.34 -56.41 19.30
CA THR A 127 -2.36 -55.32 20.28
C THR A 127 -1.20 -54.35 20.00
N ILE A 128 -1.33 -53.62 18.89
CA ILE A 128 -0.32 -52.67 18.43
C ILE A 128 0.01 -51.67 19.55
N SER A 129 1.27 -51.67 19.99
CA SER A 129 1.79 -50.76 21.00
C SER A 129 3.27 -50.48 20.75
N GLU A 130 3.74 -49.34 21.22
CA GLU A 130 5.15 -48.93 21.15
C GLU A 130 6.07 -49.99 21.77
N ALA A 131 5.75 -50.45 22.99
CA ALA A 131 6.50 -51.49 23.69
C ALA A 131 6.46 -52.85 22.96
N GLY A 132 5.31 -53.21 22.37
CA GLY A 132 5.14 -54.45 21.62
C GLY A 132 6.00 -54.48 20.35
N MET A 133 5.96 -53.40 19.56
CA MET A 133 6.76 -53.27 18.34
C MET A 133 8.26 -53.15 18.63
N ASP A 134 8.65 -52.45 19.69
CA ASP A 134 10.04 -52.37 20.13
C ASP A 134 10.58 -53.73 20.61
N ASN A 135 9.78 -54.48 21.38
CA ASN A 135 10.15 -55.82 21.82
C ASN A 135 10.31 -56.78 20.63
N TYR A 136 9.43 -56.69 19.62
CA TYR A 136 9.55 -57.48 18.39
C TYR A 136 10.85 -57.19 17.65
N GLN A 137 11.12 -55.93 17.31
CA GLN A 137 12.30 -55.58 16.51
C GLN A 137 13.63 -55.94 17.20
N ARG A 138 13.67 -55.88 18.54
CA ARG A 138 14.85 -56.31 19.34
C ARG A 138 15.04 -57.82 19.33
N LYS A 139 13.96 -58.59 19.46
CA LYS A 139 14.03 -60.07 19.48
C LYS A 139 14.24 -60.67 18.09
N HIS A 140 13.84 -59.95 17.04
CA HIS A 140 13.86 -60.41 15.65
C HIS A 140 14.62 -59.46 14.70
N PRO A 141 15.91 -59.14 14.95
CA PRO A 141 16.65 -58.13 14.18
C PRO A 141 16.91 -58.50 12.71
N TRP A 142 16.72 -59.77 12.32
CA TRP A 142 16.87 -60.29 10.96
C TRP A 142 15.54 -60.43 10.20
N ALA A 143 14.40 -60.15 10.84
CA ALA A 143 13.09 -60.37 10.24
C ALA A 143 12.83 -59.37 9.09
N GLN A 144 12.09 -59.81 8.07
CA GLN A 144 11.69 -58.94 6.97
C GLN A 144 10.75 -57.82 7.45
N GLU A 145 9.93 -58.11 8.46
CA GLU A 145 8.95 -57.22 9.06
C GLU A 145 9.57 -56.23 10.06
N ARG A 146 10.88 -56.32 10.34
CA ARG A 146 11.56 -55.46 11.31
C ARG A 146 11.37 -53.97 11.00
N PHE A 147 11.54 -53.57 9.74
CA PHE A 147 11.38 -52.17 9.33
C PHE A 147 9.93 -51.71 9.48
N THR A 148 8.95 -52.58 9.20
CA THR A 148 7.53 -52.29 9.46
C THR A 148 7.26 -52.12 10.95
N ALA A 149 7.85 -52.95 11.81
CA ALA A 149 7.72 -52.80 13.26
C ALA A 149 8.33 -51.49 13.78
N ILE A 150 9.51 -51.11 13.27
CA ILE A 150 10.14 -49.81 13.59
C ILE A 150 9.24 -48.66 13.13
N HIS A 151 8.73 -48.70 11.90
CA HIS A 151 7.80 -47.70 11.37
C HIS A 151 6.53 -47.55 12.23
N LEU A 152 5.89 -48.67 12.61
CA LEU A 152 4.69 -48.64 13.45
C LEU A 152 4.97 -48.11 14.86
N ARG A 153 6.09 -48.51 15.48
CA ARG A 153 6.53 -48.00 16.78
C ARG A 153 6.71 -46.48 16.72
N ASP A 154 7.49 -46.03 15.75
CA ASP A 154 7.82 -44.62 15.59
C ASP A 154 6.58 -43.78 15.23
N SER A 155 5.66 -44.32 14.42
CA SER A 155 4.38 -43.67 14.11
C SER A 155 3.53 -43.45 15.36
N ILE A 156 3.49 -44.42 16.27
CA ILE A 156 2.77 -44.30 17.56
C ILE A 156 3.43 -43.25 18.44
N GLY A 157 4.76 -43.29 18.58
CA GLY A 157 5.50 -42.31 19.36
C GLY A 157 5.31 -40.89 18.81
N PHE A 158 5.34 -40.73 17.48
CA PHE A 158 5.12 -39.45 16.81
C PHE A 158 3.70 -38.94 17.03
N LYS A 159 2.69 -39.81 16.88
CA LYS A 159 1.29 -39.47 17.16
C LYS A 159 1.12 -39.03 18.62
N ALA A 160 1.70 -39.76 19.58
CA ALA A 160 1.61 -39.42 20.99
C ALA A 160 2.28 -38.07 21.32
N ALA A 161 3.35 -37.70 20.60
CA ALA A 161 3.93 -36.37 20.70
C ALA A 161 2.98 -35.29 20.15
N GLY A 162 2.33 -35.57 19.01
CA GLY A 162 1.29 -34.71 18.43
C GLY A 162 0.08 -34.50 19.33
N ASP A 163 -0.44 -35.57 19.95
CA ASP A 163 -1.58 -35.51 20.86
C ASP A 163 -1.29 -34.62 22.09
N LYS A 164 -0.03 -34.54 22.53
CA LYS A 164 0.39 -33.62 23.60
C LYS A 164 0.62 -32.19 23.11
N SER A 165 0.96 -32.00 21.84
CA SER A 165 1.16 -30.70 21.20
C SER A 165 2.12 -29.76 21.95
N THR A 166 3.23 -30.30 22.50
CA THR A 166 4.28 -29.49 23.16
C THR A 166 5.67 -29.76 22.58
N SER A 167 6.54 -28.75 22.65
CA SER A 167 7.95 -28.88 22.25
C SER A 167 8.66 -29.97 23.06
N ALA A 168 8.38 -30.08 24.36
CA ALA A 168 8.93 -31.14 25.21
C ALA A 168 8.55 -32.55 24.71
N ALA A 169 7.32 -32.74 24.23
CA ALA A 169 6.87 -34.04 23.72
C ALA A 169 7.63 -34.43 22.44
N TYR A 170 7.80 -33.51 21.49
CA TYR A 170 8.58 -33.76 20.28
C TYR A 170 10.08 -33.90 20.56
N SER A 171 10.64 -33.16 21.53
CA SER A 171 12.02 -33.35 21.98
C SER A 171 12.24 -34.77 22.53
N ASN A 172 11.29 -35.27 23.33
CA ASN A 172 11.34 -36.64 23.85
C ASN A 172 11.22 -37.68 22.73
N PHE A 173 10.37 -37.44 21.73
CA PHE A 173 10.28 -38.30 20.55
C PHE A 173 11.64 -38.38 19.82
N LEU A 174 12.25 -37.24 19.52
CA LEU A 174 13.54 -37.17 18.81
C LEU A 174 14.69 -37.84 19.59
N LYS A 175 14.69 -37.72 20.92
CA LYS A 175 15.66 -38.42 21.78
C LYS A 175 15.46 -39.93 21.78
N THR A 176 14.20 -40.36 21.76
CA THR A 176 13.85 -41.80 21.79
C THR A 176 14.06 -42.45 20.42
N TYR A 177 13.79 -41.72 19.34
CA TYR A 177 13.76 -42.20 17.96
C TYR A 177 14.56 -41.30 17.00
N PRO A 178 15.88 -41.17 17.18
CA PRO A 178 16.70 -40.24 16.37
C PRO A 178 16.75 -40.61 14.88
N GLU A 179 16.71 -41.91 14.57
CA GLU A 179 16.78 -42.45 13.19
C GLU A 179 15.38 -42.62 12.55
N SER A 180 14.34 -42.06 13.16
CA SER A 180 12.98 -42.20 12.67
C SER A 180 12.79 -41.49 11.34
N GLU A 181 12.00 -42.07 10.43
CA GLU A 181 11.53 -41.37 9.23
C GLU A 181 10.69 -40.12 9.57
N TYR A 182 10.12 -40.06 10.78
CA TYR A 182 9.38 -38.90 11.27
C TYR A 182 10.28 -37.83 11.90
N ALA A 183 11.57 -38.09 12.10
CA ALA A 183 12.48 -37.18 12.83
C ALA A 183 12.51 -35.78 12.23
N ALA A 184 12.59 -35.65 10.90
CA ALA A 184 12.57 -34.34 10.24
C ALA A 184 11.27 -33.56 10.50
N ARG A 185 10.11 -34.23 10.48
CA ARG A 185 8.80 -33.62 10.77
C ARG A 185 8.69 -33.25 12.26
N ALA A 186 9.11 -34.14 13.14
CA ALA A 186 9.15 -33.91 14.59
C ALA A 186 10.07 -32.74 14.96
N GLN A 187 11.22 -32.60 14.29
CA GLN A 187 12.14 -31.48 14.49
C GLN A 187 11.51 -30.14 14.08
N LYS A 188 10.76 -30.13 12.96
CA LYS A 188 10.02 -28.94 12.54
C LYS A 188 8.95 -28.56 13.57
N GLU A 189 8.15 -29.52 14.04
CA GLU A 189 7.13 -29.28 15.07
C GLU A 189 7.74 -28.87 16.41
N PHE A 190 8.87 -29.47 16.79
CA PHE A 190 9.62 -29.07 17.98
C PHE A 190 9.98 -27.58 17.95
N TYR A 191 10.62 -27.11 16.87
CA TYR A 191 11.02 -25.71 16.78
C TYR A 191 9.83 -24.76 16.73
N ARG A 192 8.78 -25.13 16.00
CA ARG A 192 7.53 -24.34 15.90
C ARG A 192 6.84 -24.21 17.25
N LEU A 193 6.65 -25.31 17.97
CA LEU A 193 6.00 -25.30 19.28
C LEU A 193 6.87 -24.62 20.33
N GLN A 194 8.20 -24.78 20.27
CA GLN A 194 9.11 -24.06 21.16
C GLN A 194 8.98 -22.55 20.96
N TYR A 195 8.89 -22.06 19.72
CA TYR A 195 8.63 -20.65 19.45
C TYR A 195 7.29 -20.21 20.05
N LEU A 196 6.20 -20.89 19.71
CA LEU A 196 4.85 -20.53 20.18
C LEU A 196 4.73 -20.51 21.72
N GLU A 197 5.27 -21.53 22.40
CA GLU A 197 5.26 -21.63 23.86
C GLU A 197 5.99 -20.45 24.50
N GLN A 198 7.17 -20.09 23.98
CA GLN A 198 8.01 -19.03 24.53
C GLN A 198 7.49 -17.63 24.21
N THR A 199 6.69 -17.47 23.15
CA THR A 199 6.17 -16.17 22.69
C THR A 199 4.67 -16.01 22.89
N THR A 200 4.06 -16.81 23.77
CA THR A 200 2.60 -16.86 23.96
C THR A 200 1.96 -15.49 24.25
N SER A 201 2.65 -14.63 25.00
CA SER A 201 2.13 -13.29 25.35
C SER A 201 2.14 -12.30 24.18
N GLY A 202 2.89 -12.58 23.11
CA GLY A 202 3.07 -11.66 21.99
C GLY A 202 3.74 -10.33 22.35
N THR A 203 4.47 -10.26 23.48
CA THR A 203 5.12 -9.03 23.95
C THR A 203 6.55 -8.91 23.42
N LEU A 204 7.06 -7.68 23.32
CA LEU A 204 8.44 -7.40 22.93
C LEU A 204 9.45 -8.21 23.78
N SER A 205 9.21 -8.27 25.10
CA SER A 205 10.04 -9.01 26.06
C SER A 205 10.11 -10.52 25.79
N THR A 206 9.03 -11.16 25.32
CA THR A 206 9.03 -12.60 25.09
C THR A 206 9.75 -12.97 23.80
N TYR A 207 9.61 -12.17 22.74
CA TYR A 207 10.40 -12.35 21.51
C TYR A 207 11.90 -12.14 21.76
N MET A 208 12.27 -11.10 22.52
CA MET A 208 13.67 -10.88 22.91
C MET A 208 14.24 -12.04 23.73
N SER A 209 13.45 -12.56 24.67
CA SER A 209 13.85 -13.70 25.50
C SER A 209 14.02 -14.97 24.68
N PHE A 210 13.14 -15.18 23.69
CA PHE A 210 13.23 -16.29 22.76
C PHE A 210 14.49 -16.22 21.89
N GLU A 211 14.76 -15.08 21.25
CA GLU A 211 15.97 -14.87 20.43
C GLU A 211 17.24 -15.14 21.23
N LYS A 212 17.31 -14.63 22.47
CA LYS A 212 18.45 -14.83 23.36
C LYS A 212 18.60 -16.28 23.81
N SER A 213 17.49 -16.97 24.10
CA SER A 213 17.52 -18.32 24.66
C SER A 213 17.66 -19.41 23.59
N PHE A 214 17.26 -19.13 22.35
CA PHE A 214 17.21 -20.10 21.26
C PHE A 214 17.78 -19.55 19.94
N PRO A 215 19.04 -19.07 19.90
CA PRO A 215 19.61 -18.42 18.71
C PRO A 215 19.73 -19.33 17.47
N GLY A 216 19.70 -20.65 17.65
CA GLY A 216 19.71 -21.62 16.55
C GLY A 216 18.32 -22.06 16.06
N ASN A 217 17.24 -21.52 16.63
CA ASN A 217 15.88 -21.88 16.22
C ASN A 217 15.53 -21.16 14.88
N PRO A 218 14.99 -21.87 13.87
CA PRO A 218 14.60 -21.26 12.59
C PRO A 218 13.63 -20.07 12.68
N TYR A 219 12.85 -19.99 13.77
CA TYR A 219 11.88 -18.91 14.02
C TYR A 219 12.50 -17.66 14.65
N VAL A 220 13.83 -17.58 14.81
CA VAL A 220 14.50 -16.34 15.25
C VAL A 220 14.23 -15.18 14.30
N ALA A 221 14.20 -15.44 12.98
CA ALA A 221 13.86 -14.43 11.99
C ALA A 221 12.44 -13.87 12.21
N ASP A 222 11.46 -14.76 12.44
CA ASP A 222 10.10 -14.35 12.76
C ASP A 222 10.06 -13.51 14.05
N ALA A 223 10.77 -13.93 15.11
CA ALA A 223 10.86 -13.17 16.35
C ALA A 223 11.45 -11.77 16.14
N GLN A 224 12.50 -11.65 15.33
CA GLN A 224 13.09 -10.35 14.96
C GLN A 224 12.10 -9.45 14.21
N ASP A 225 11.29 -10.03 13.33
CA ASP A 225 10.24 -9.30 12.60
C ASP A 225 9.11 -8.85 13.54
N GLN A 226 8.75 -9.67 14.54
CA GLN A 226 7.79 -9.28 15.59
C GLN A 226 8.33 -8.14 16.47
N ILE A 227 9.62 -8.20 16.88
CA ILE A 227 10.28 -7.15 17.66
C ILE A 227 10.23 -5.83 16.89
N TYR A 228 10.61 -5.84 15.61
CA TYR A 228 10.52 -4.66 14.76
C TYR A 228 9.10 -4.10 14.71
N ARG A 229 8.10 -4.92 14.35
CA ARG A 229 6.70 -4.48 14.26
C ARG A 229 6.20 -3.85 15.56
N LEU A 230 6.47 -4.49 16.71
CA LEU A 230 6.01 -4.01 18.01
C LEU A 230 6.73 -2.74 18.45
N ALA A 231 8.04 -2.64 18.21
CA ALA A 231 8.85 -1.49 18.59
C ALA A 231 8.55 -0.25 17.72
N THR A 232 8.12 -0.44 16.47
CA THR A 232 7.90 0.66 15.51
C THR A 232 6.43 0.89 15.18
N VAL A 233 5.50 0.36 15.98
CA VAL A 233 4.03 0.45 15.73
C VAL A 233 3.53 1.88 15.60
N GLN A 234 4.16 2.83 16.30
CA GLN A 234 3.78 4.25 16.27
C GLN A 234 4.15 4.93 14.95
N ASN A 235 5.03 4.33 14.15
CA ASN A 235 5.48 4.86 12.86
C ASN A 235 5.99 6.32 12.96
N THR A 236 6.80 6.61 13.99
CA THR A 236 7.43 7.91 14.21
C THR A 236 8.95 7.82 14.12
N ILE A 237 9.60 8.97 13.89
CA ILE A 237 11.07 9.09 13.87
C ILE A 237 11.66 8.54 15.17
N GLU A 238 11.08 8.88 16.32
CA GLU A 238 11.53 8.46 17.65
C GLU A 238 11.41 6.95 17.84
N ALA A 239 10.32 6.34 17.36
CA ALA A 239 10.12 4.89 17.47
C ALA A 239 11.16 4.12 16.66
N PHE A 240 11.43 4.55 15.41
CA PHE A 240 12.47 3.94 14.59
C PHE A 240 13.88 4.18 15.19
N ALA A 241 14.18 5.39 15.67
CA ALA A 241 15.46 5.71 16.30
C ALA A 241 15.70 4.85 17.55
N ALA A 242 14.67 4.70 18.39
CA ALA A 242 14.72 3.85 19.58
C ALA A 242 14.94 2.38 19.21
N PHE A 243 14.25 1.88 18.18
CA PHE A 243 14.43 0.51 17.68
C PHE A 243 15.87 0.28 17.20
N ILE A 244 16.40 1.15 16.33
CA ILE A 244 17.76 1.04 15.79
C ILE A 244 18.79 0.98 16.92
N LYS A 245 18.63 1.86 17.93
CA LYS A 245 19.52 1.92 19.08
C LYS A 245 19.42 0.68 19.97
N ALA A 246 18.22 0.18 20.20
CA ALA A 246 17.98 -0.94 21.10
C ALA A 246 18.30 -2.31 20.46
N TYR A 247 18.19 -2.42 19.13
CA TYR A 247 18.26 -3.70 18.41
C TYR A 247 19.19 -3.65 17.17
N PRO A 248 20.46 -3.23 17.30
CA PRO A 248 21.34 -3.00 16.15
C PRO A 248 21.68 -4.25 15.34
N ALA A 249 21.49 -5.45 15.89
CA ALA A 249 21.70 -6.73 15.21
C ALA A 249 20.41 -7.32 14.59
N ASN A 250 19.27 -6.66 14.78
CA ASN A 250 18.01 -7.11 14.20
C ASN A 250 18.06 -6.96 12.68
N ARG A 251 17.58 -7.97 11.95
CA ARG A 251 17.59 -7.99 10.49
C ARG A 251 16.83 -6.83 9.81
N ASN A 252 15.94 -6.15 10.53
CA ASN A 252 15.13 -5.05 10.02
C ASN A 252 15.73 -3.65 10.30
N VAL A 253 16.94 -3.54 10.84
CA VAL A 253 17.59 -2.24 11.13
C VAL A 253 17.73 -1.36 9.90
N ASP A 254 18.12 -1.93 8.76
CA ASP A 254 18.25 -1.20 7.49
C ASP A 254 16.90 -0.63 7.02
N GLN A 255 15.82 -1.41 7.17
CA GLN A 255 14.47 -0.96 6.88
C GLN A 255 14.05 0.16 7.84
N ALA A 256 14.34 0.03 9.14
CA ALA A 256 14.05 1.06 10.13
C ALA A 256 14.76 2.38 9.81
N TRP A 257 16.02 2.33 9.41
CA TRP A 257 16.77 3.51 8.97
C TRP A 257 16.12 4.22 7.80
N ARG A 258 15.71 3.48 6.76
CA ARG A 258 15.06 4.06 5.58
C ARG A 258 13.68 4.62 5.92
N ARG A 259 12.90 3.97 6.79
CA ARG A 259 11.61 4.49 7.26
C ARG A 259 11.78 5.80 8.04
N LEU A 260 12.73 5.83 8.97
CA LEU A 260 13.09 7.03 9.72
C LEU A 260 13.47 8.17 8.76
N TYR A 261 14.34 7.89 7.79
CA TYR A 261 14.75 8.89 6.79
C TYR A 261 13.56 9.42 5.97
N GLN A 262 12.66 8.55 5.49
CA GLN A 262 11.48 9.00 4.73
C GLN A 262 10.56 9.91 5.54
N LEU A 263 10.33 9.60 6.83
CA LEU A 263 9.56 10.44 7.74
C LEU A 263 10.26 11.77 8.04
N TYR A 264 11.58 11.73 8.24
CA TYR A 264 12.37 12.94 8.48
C TYR A 264 12.35 13.89 7.28
N MET A 265 12.27 13.36 6.06
CA MET A 265 12.35 14.13 4.82
C MET A 265 10.99 14.67 4.34
N SER A 266 10.12 15.11 5.25
CA SER A 266 8.72 15.47 4.94
C SER A 266 8.54 16.61 3.92
N ASP A 267 9.51 17.51 3.74
CA ASP A 267 9.48 18.56 2.69
C ASP A 267 10.58 18.37 1.62
N TYR A 268 11.36 17.30 1.73
CA TYR A 268 12.49 16.96 0.86
C TYR A 268 13.34 18.15 0.39
N SER A 269 13.97 18.84 1.34
CA SER A 269 14.83 20.00 1.07
C SER A 269 16.32 19.69 1.28
N PRO A 270 17.24 20.38 0.59
CA PRO A 270 18.68 20.22 0.83
C PRO A 270 19.07 20.46 2.30
N SER A 271 18.45 21.44 2.95
CA SER A 271 18.65 21.74 4.37
C SER A 271 18.22 20.61 5.29
N ARG A 272 17.13 19.88 4.95
CA ARG A 272 16.75 18.68 5.71
C ARG A 272 17.73 17.52 5.54
N VAL A 273 18.29 17.31 4.34
CA VAL A 273 19.32 16.28 4.15
C VAL A 273 20.52 16.57 5.07
N GLU A 274 20.95 17.83 5.15
CA GLU A 274 22.05 18.25 6.03
C GLU A 274 21.71 18.10 7.52
N ALA A 275 20.50 18.51 7.92
CA ALA A 275 20.02 18.35 9.29
C ALA A 275 19.97 16.87 9.70
N PHE A 276 19.43 16.02 8.83
CA PHE A 276 19.37 14.57 9.03
C PHE A 276 20.77 13.98 9.22
N GLN A 277 21.71 14.31 8.33
CA GLN A 277 23.07 13.79 8.41
C GLN A 277 23.78 14.19 9.72
N LYS A 278 23.47 15.38 10.25
CA LYS A 278 24.01 15.87 11.52
C LYS A 278 23.38 15.15 12.72
N GLU A 279 22.08 14.91 12.69
CA GLU A 279 21.33 14.28 13.79
C GLU A 279 21.55 12.76 13.85
N TYR A 280 21.69 12.11 12.69
CA TYR A 280 21.88 10.68 12.53
C TYR A 280 23.20 10.35 11.80
N PRO A 281 24.37 10.63 12.41
CA PRO A 281 25.67 10.43 11.77
C PRO A 281 25.96 8.95 11.44
N ASP A 282 25.29 8.01 12.13
CA ASP A 282 25.44 6.56 11.94
C ASP A 282 24.58 5.99 10.80
N TYR A 283 23.78 6.82 10.10
CA TYR A 283 22.97 6.36 8.96
C TYR A 283 23.84 5.64 7.91
N PRO A 284 23.58 4.36 7.59
CA PRO A 284 24.54 3.54 6.84
C PRO A 284 24.58 3.89 5.34
N PHE A 285 23.50 4.43 4.77
CA PHE A 285 23.38 4.65 3.33
C PHE A 285 23.93 6.01 2.88
N LYS A 286 25.24 6.22 3.02
CA LYS A 286 25.90 7.51 2.69
C LYS A 286 25.77 7.92 1.23
N GLN A 287 25.72 6.96 0.31
CA GLN A 287 25.54 7.24 -1.12
C GLN A 287 24.11 7.75 -1.42
N GLU A 288 23.09 7.22 -0.73
CA GLU A 288 21.71 7.70 -0.85
C GLU A 288 21.63 9.17 -0.42
N LEU A 289 22.25 9.53 0.72
CA LEU A 289 22.28 10.92 1.20
C LEU A 289 23.00 11.88 0.24
N ALA A 290 24.14 11.48 -0.29
CA ALA A 290 24.90 12.32 -1.23
C ALA A 290 24.07 12.60 -2.49
N ARG A 291 23.40 11.58 -3.02
CA ARG A 291 22.51 11.69 -4.18
C ARG A 291 21.29 12.55 -3.88
N ASP A 292 20.63 12.32 -2.75
CA ASP A 292 19.45 13.11 -2.37
C ASP A 292 19.80 14.58 -2.11
N LYS A 293 20.99 14.87 -1.58
CA LYS A 293 21.47 16.25 -1.43
C LYS A 293 21.57 16.97 -2.78
N GLU A 294 22.07 16.28 -3.80
CA GLU A 294 22.16 16.82 -5.16
C GLU A 294 20.77 16.98 -5.79
N LEU A 295 19.92 15.97 -5.68
CA LEU A 295 18.60 15.93 -6.31
C LEU A 295 17.55 16.79 -5.60
N ALA A 296 17.66 17.05 -4.31
CA ALA A 296 16.71 17.87 -3.55
C ALA A 296 16.57 19.27 -4.14
N GLY A 297 17.67 19.89 -4.57
CA GLY A 297 17.67 21.20 -5.22
C GLY A 297 17.29 21.19 -6.71
N SER A 298 17.21 20.01 -7.33
CA SER A 298 16.92 19.91 -8.76
C SER A 298 15.42 20.03 -9.06
N VAL A 299 15.06 20.77 -10.10
CA VAL A 299 13.69 20.77 -10.62
C VAL A 299 13.64 19.84 -11.82
N LEU A 300 12.81 18.80 -11.68
CA LEU A 300 12.54 17.83 -12.73
C LEU A 300 11.10 18.01 -13.20
N ILE A 301 10.93 18.14 -14.51
CA ILE A 301 9.62 18.32 -15.16
C ILE A 301 9.31 17.10 -16.04
N PRO A 302 8.05 16.66 -16.09
CA PRO A 302 7.65 15.57 -16.97
C PRO A 302 8.00 15.86 -18.43
N TYR A 303 8.35 14.81 -19.17
CA TYR A 303 8.39 14.87 -20.64
C TYR A 303 7.73 13.60 -21.19
N LYS A 304 7.32 13.68 -22.46
CA LYS A 304 6.67 12.57 -23.16
C LYS A 304 7.55 12.10 -24.31
N GLN A 305 7.69 10.77 -24.44
CA GLN A 305 8.30 10.12 -25.59
C GLN A 305 7.39 8.97 -26.01
N GLU A 306 6.97 8.97 -27.28
CA GLU A 306 5.90 8.09 -27.78
C GLU A 306 4.61 8.24 -26.95
N SER A 307 4.22 7.20 -26.21
CA SER A 307 3.07 7.19 -25.30
C SER A 307 3.45 7.22 -23.82
N LEU A 308 4.74 7.17 -23.48
CA LEU A 308 5.21 7.06 -22.11
C LEU A 308 5.83 8.37 -21.61
N PHE A 309 5.85 8.49 -20.28
CA PHE A 309 6.36 9.65 -19.57
C PHE A 309 7.61 9.29 -18.76
N GLY A 310 8.49 10.28 -18.67
CA GLY A 310 9.66 10.32 -17.80
C GLY A 310 9.88 11.76 -17.31
N TRP A 311 11.08 12.08 -16.82
CA TRP A 311 11.41 13.43 -16.37
C TRP A 311 12.72 13.94 -16.93
N MET A 312 12.76 15.24 -17.19
CA MET A 312 13.92 15.98 -17.64
C MET A 312 14.24 17.15 -16.70
N SER A 313 15.50 17.55 -16.69
CA SER A 313 15.94 18.80 -16.04
C SER A 313 15.45 20.02 -16.80
N LEU A 314 15.56 21.20 -16.18
CA LEU A 314 15.27 22.47 -16.84
C LEU A 314 16.15 22.78 -18.05
N ASN A 315 17.26 22.06 -18.24
CA ASN A 315 18.13 22.20 -19.42
C ASN A 315 17.71 21.28 -20.58
N GLY A 316 16.59 20.58 -20.45
CA GLY A 316 16.07 19.62 -21.41
C GLY A 316 16.76 18.25 -21.36
N ILE A 317 17.72 18.05 -20.45
CA ILE A 317 18.44 16.78 -20.33
C ILE A 317 17.52 15.77 -19.64
N ILE A 318 17.28 14.63 -20.29
CA ILE A 318 16.52 13.50 -19.73
C ILE A 318 17.26 12.96 -18.51
N VAL A 319 16.59 12.93 -17.37
CA VAL A 319 17.13 12.42 -16.10
C VAL A 319 16.52 11.06 -15.78
N ILE A 320 15.22 10.91 -15.99
CA ILE A 320 14.51 9.64 -15.82
C ILE A 320 13.87 9.29 -17.16
N PRO A 321 14.32 8.24 -17.86
CA PRO A 321 13.78 7.84 -19.15
C PRO A 321 12.27 7.53 -19.11
N ALA A 322 11.60 7.72 -20.23
CA ALA A 322 10.18 7.45 -20.37
C ALA A 322 9.85 5.97 -20.17
N ALA A 323 9.07 5.65 -19.13
CA ALA A 323 8.76 4.27 -18.73
C ALA A 323 7.37 4.09 -18.10
N TYR A 324 6.62 5.18 -17.92
CA TYR A 324 5.35 5.22 -17.18
C TYR A 324 4.20 5.68 -18.08
N GLU A 325 2.99 5.16 -17.83
CA GLU A 325 1.78 5.50 -18.61
C GLU A 325 1.32 6.94 -18.33
N SER A 326 1.47 7.36 -17.07
CA SER A 326 1.20 8.72 -16.59
C SER A 326 2.08 9.02 -15.38
N VAL A 327 2.36 10.29 -15.14
CA VAL A 327 3.23 10.74 -14.04
C VAL A 327 2.79 12.08 -13.45
N GLY A 328 3.04 12.24 -12.15
CA GLY A 328 2.97 13.53 -11.45
C GLY A 328 4.25 14.35 -11.55
N PHE A 329 4.20 15.57 -11.02
CA PHE A 329 5.41 16.34 -10.74
C PHE A 329 6.04 15.84 -9.44
N PHE A 330 7.35 16.06 -9.28
CA PHE A 330 8.00 15.78 -8.01
C PHE A 330 7.58 16.79 -6.94
N LYS A 331 6.97 16.28 -5.87
CA LYS A 331 6.63 17.03 -4.66
C LYS A 331 7.11 16.27 -3.43
N ASP A 332 7.73 16.99 -2.49
CA ASP A 332 8.45 16.40 -1.36
C ASP A 332 9.36 15.22 -1.78
N GLY A 333 10.01 15.34 -2.94
CA GLY A 333 10.95 14.36 -3.47
C GLY A 333 10.36 13.08 -4.08
N LEU A 334 9.03 12.94 -4.06
CA LEU A 334 8.33 11.80 -4.64
C LEU A 334 7.39 12.27 -5.77
N ALA A 335 7.15 11.41 -6.74
CA ALA A 335 6.14 11.61 -7.77
C ALA A 335 5.31 10.34 -7.90
N TRP A 336 3.99 10.47 -8.03
CA TRP A 336 3.17 9.33 -8.38
C TRP A 336 3.41 8.93 -9.82
N VAL A 337 3.30 7.63 -10.08
CA VAL A 337 3.48 7.00 -11.39
C VAL A 337 2.39 5.98 -11.63
N GLU A 338 1.89 5.94 -12.85
CA GLU A 338 0.95 4.92 -13.30
C GLU A 338 1.67 3.84 -14.14
N LYS A 339 1.40 2.58 -13.80
CA LYS A 339 1.86 1.42 -14.57
C LYS A 339 0.83 0.29 -14.46
N ASN A 340 0.40 -0.25 -15.60
CA ASN A 340 -0.63 -1.29 -15.67
C ASN A 340 -1.94 -0.89 -14.94
N GLY A 341 -2.33 0.39 -15.03
CA GLY A 341 -3.53 0.91 -14.38
C GLY A 341 -3.48 0.94 -12.84
N LYS A 342 -2.29 0.88 -12.25
CA LYS A 342 -2.06 1.02 -10.81
C LYS A 342 -1.06 2.13 -10.53
N TYR A 343 -1.26 2.80 -9.39
CA TYR A 343 -0.44 3.91 -8.95
C TYR A 343 0.54 3.48 -7.86
N GLY A 344 1.77 3.95 -7.99
CA GLY A 344 2.84 3.86 -6.99
C GLY A 344 3.61 5.19 -6.93
N TYR A 345 4.68 5.26 -6.15
CA TYR A 345 5.50 6.46 -6.05
C TYR A 345 6.98 6.16 -6.23
N VAL A 346 7.64 7.00 -7.00
CA VAL A 346 9.09 6.94 -7.24
C VAL A 346 9.79 8.18 -6.69
N ASN A 347 11.05 8.03 -6.31
CA ASN A 347 11.91 9.16 -5.97
C ASN A 347 12.61 9.75 -7.20
N LYS A 348 13.35 10.85 -7.03
CA LYS A 348 14.11 11.52 -8.11
C LYS A 348 15.25 10.66 -8.69
N ALA A 349 15.58 9.53 -8.07
CA ALA A 349 16.51 8.53 -8.60
C ALA A 349 15.79 7.39 -9.36
N ASN A 350 14.49 7.52 -9.58
CA ASN A 350 13.62 6.52 -10.21
C ASN A 350 13.52 5.20 -9.44
N GLU A 351 13.73 5.23 -8.12
CA GLU A 351 13.52 4.07 -7.26
C GLU A 351 12.06 4.04 -6.79
N LEU A 352 11.44 2.87 -6.86
CA LEU A 352 10.10 2.64 -6.32
C LEU A 352 10.13 2.72 -4.79
N VAL A 353 9.49 3.73 -4.23
CA VAL A 353 9.38 3.94 -2.78
C VAL A 353 8.08 3.34 -2.24
N ILE A 354 7.00 3.43 -3.04
CA ILE A 354 5.68 2.91 -2.69
C ILE A 354 5.16 2.09 -3.87
N ASP A 355 4.80 0.83 -3.60
CA ASP A 355 4.41 -0.15 -4.61
C ASP A 355 3.16 0.26 -5.41
N PHE A 356 3.06 -0.27 -6.64
CA PHE A 356 1.90 -0.15 -7.53
C PHE A 356 0.68 -0.92 -7.01
N LYS A 357 -0.06 -0.33 -6.08
CA LYS A 357 -1.24 -0.98 -5.46
C LYS A 357 -2.51 -0.12 -5.44
N TYR A 358 -2.37 1.19 -5.63
CA TYR A 358 -3.49 2.14 -5.56
C TYR A 358 -4.19 2.28 -6.91
N THR A 359 -5.48 2.64 -6.89
CA THR A 359 -6.29 2.97 -8.09
C THR A 359 -6.21 4.45 -8.45
N GLY A 360 -5.76 5.29 -7.52
CA GLY A 360 -5.52 6.72 -7.71
C GLY A 360 -4.52 7.25 -6.68
N ALA A 361 -3.86 8.36 -6.99
CA ALA A 361 -2.84 8.98 -6.16
C ALA A 361 -2.74 10.49 -6.42
N ASN A 362 -2.55 11.27 -5.35
CA ASN A 362 -2.28 12.70 -5.42
C ASN A 362 -0.80 12.99 -5.16
N ASP A 363 -0.39 14.23 -5.45
CA ASP A 363 0.95 14.70 -5.11
C ASP A 363 1.17 14.68 -3.58
N PHE A 364 2.42 14.49 -3.16
CA PHE A 364 2.80 14.65 -1.76
C PHE A 364 2.79 16.13 -1.35
N GLU A 365 2.24 16.45 -0.18
CA GLU A 365 2.29 17.78 0.42
C GLU A 365 2.61 17.69 1.91
N LYS A 366 3.71 18.34 2.32
CA LYS A 366 4.25 18.26 3.70
C LYS A 366 4.41 16.82 4.19
N GLY A 367 4.77 15.92 3.29
CA GLY A 367 5.10 14.52 3.57
C GLY A 367 3.92 13.57 3.65
N ARG A 368 2.76 13.98 3.12
CA ARG A 368 1.54 13.19 3.06
C ARG A 368 0.96 13.17 1.66
N ALA A 369 0.34 12.07 1.26
CA ALA A 369 -0.39 12.00 0.00
C ALA A 369 -1.72 11.28 0.20
N ILE A 370 -2.74 11.74 -0.51
CA ILE A 370 -4.03 11.06 -0.63
C ILE A 370 -3.86 9.94 -1.67
N VAL A 371 -4.36 8.76 -1.33
CA VAL A 371 -4.36 7.60 -2.20
C VAL A 371 -5.74 6.97 -2.23
N GLU A 372 -6.09 6.40 -3.36
CA GLU A 372 -7.35 5.70 -3.56
C GLU A 372 -7.09 4.20 -3.70
N GLN A 373 -7.90 3.40 -3.02
CA GLN A 373 -7.94 1.96 -3.15
C GLN A 373 -9.39 1.49 -3.04
N ASP A 374 -9.84 0.73 -4.04
CA ASP A 374 -11.20 0.16 -4.08
C ASP A 374 -12.31 1.23 -3.90
N GLU A 375 -12.19 2.37 -4.62
CA GLU A 375 -13.10 3.54 -4.56
C GLU A 375 -13.16 4.22 -3.19
N LYS A 376 -12.19 3.93 -2.31
CA LYS A 376 -12.06 4.56 -0.99
C LYS A 376 -10.75 5.32 -0.90
N PHE A 377 -10.79 6.42 -0.19
CA PHE A 377 -9.62 7.25 0.01
C PHE A 377 -8.96 7.01 1.36
N GLY A 378 -7.64 6.96 1.35
CA GLY A 378 -6.78 6.92 2.52
C GLY A 378 -5.63 7.92 2.38
N ILE A 379 -4.80 8.02 3.40
CA ILE A 379 -3.64 8.92 3.41
C ILE A 379 -2.42 8.12 3.83
N ILE A 380 -1.34 8.33 3.11
CA ILE A 380 -0.04 7.74 3.41
C ILE A 380 1.00 8.80 3.75
N ASP A 381 1.99 8.40 4.54
CA ASP A 381 3.23 9.16 4.68
C ASP A 381 4.20 8.85 3.52
N ARG A 382 5.35 9.55 3.48
CA ARG A 382 6.41 9.35 2.46
C ARG A 382 7.01 7.94 2.45
N SER A 383 6.81 7.16 3.50
CA SER A 383 7.23 5.76 3.55
C SER A 383 6.18 4.80 2.98
N GLY A 384 4.97 5.30 2.68
CA GLY A 384 3.82 4.50 2.25
C GLY A 384 3.07 3.84 3.40
N ALA A 385 3.36 4.17 4.65
CA ALA A 385 2.56 3.71 5.77
C ALA A 385 1.26 4.52 5.83
N LEU A 386 0.15 3.82 6.08
CA LEU A 386 -1.18 4.43 6.14
C LEU A 386 -1.32 5.23 7.44
N ILE A 387 -1.62 6.52 7.29
CA ILE A 387 -2.11 7.39 8.35
C ILE A 387 -3.63 7.19 8.48
N PHE A 388 -4.32 7.14 7.34
CA PHE A 388 -5.71 6.72 7.23
C PHE A 388 -5.82 5.49 6.33
N LEU A 389 -6.59 4.49 6.78
CA LEU A 389 -6.98 3.39 5.92
C LEU A 389 -7.87 3.92 4.77
N PRO A 390 -7.82 3.31 3.58
CA PRO A 390 -8.77 3.61 2.52
C PRO A 390 -10.18 3.13 2.88
N GLU A 391 -10.91 3.92 3.68
CA GLU A 391 -12.28 3.61 4.13
C GLU A 391 -13.29 4.73 3.84
N PHE A 392 -12.81 5.90 3.42
CA PHE A 392 -13.62 7.10 3.27
C PHE A 392 -14.14 7.27 1.83
N ASN A 393 -15.39 7.72 1.72
CA ASN A 393 -16.03 7.99 0.42
C ASN A 393 -15.55 9.30 -0.20
N ASP A 394 -15.24 10.27 0.64
CA ASP A 394 -14.76 11.58 0.22
C ASP A 394 -13.85 12.17 1.29
N LEU A 395 -12.86 12.93 0.85
CA LEU A 395 -11.98 13.69 1.71
C LEU A 395 -11.37 14.89 0.98
N GLY A 396 -11.22 15.97 1.74
CA GLY A 396 -10.73 17.24 1.24
C GLY A 396 -9.23 17.31 1.05
N GLN A 397 -8.73 18.53 0.99
CA GLN A 397 -7.30 18.83 1.03
C GLN A 397 -6.89 19.27 2.43
N PHE A 398 -5.63 19.03 2.80
CA PHE A 398 -5.10 19.59 4.04
C PHE A 398 -5.03 21.11 3.93
N SER A 399 -5.66 21.79 4.89
CA SER A 399 -5.55 23.24 5.06
C SER A 399 -5.55 23.57 6.54
N GLU A 400 -4.64 24.45 6.96
CA GLU A 400 -4.44 24.81 8.38
C GLU A 400 -4.34 23.57 9.31
N ASP A 401 -3.60 22.56 8.84
CA ASP A 401 -3.35 21.27 9.50
C ASP A 401 -4.58 20.38 9.76
N LEU A 402 -5.73 20.72 9.17
CA LEU A 402 -6.97 19.95 9.20
C LEU A 402 -7.38 19.47 7.80
N ILE A 403 -8.12 18.36 7.76
CA ILE A 403 -8.77 17.82 6.57
C ILE A 403 -10.21 17.42 6.92
N TYR A 404 -11.16 17.73 6.05
CA TYR A 404 -12.53 17.22 6.19
C TYR A 404 -12.64 15.83 5.59
N VAL A 405 -13.43 14.97 6.22
CA VAL A 405 -13.57 13.56 5.84
C VAL A 405 -15.03 13.16 5.99
N GLN A 406 -15.57 12.46 4.98
CA GLN A 406 -16.92 11.91 5.03
C GLN A 406 -16.94 10.51 5.65
N ARG A 407 -17.71 10.33 6.72
CA ARG A 407 -18.01 9.04 7.34
C ARG A 407 -19.51 8.95 7.64
N ASP A 408 -20.15 7.85 7.23
CA ASP A 408 -21.59 7.63 7.42
C ASP A 408 -22.47 8.80 6.92
N SER A 409 -22.13 9.34 5.74
CA SER A 409 -22.78 10.48 5.08
C SER A 409 -22.65 11.84 5.77
N LEU A 410 -21.89 11.94 6.87
CA LEU A 410 -21.60 13.20 7.54
C LEU A 410 -20.10 13.52 7.47
N TYR A 411 -19.78 14.80 7.49
CA TYR A 411 -18.43 15.31 7.47
C TYR A 411 -17.97 15.71 8.87
N GLY A 412 -16.74 15.33 9.20
CA GLY A 412 -16.00 15.79 10.37
C GLY A 412 -14.58 16.20 9.97
N TYR A 413 -13.76 16.61 10.93
CA TYR A 413 -12.39 17.06 10.66
C TYR A 413 -11.37 16.27 11.47
N PHE A 414 -10.26 15.95 10.80
CA PHE A 414 -9.13 15.26 11.38
C PHE A 414 -7.87 16.11 11.23
N ASP A 415 -6.93 15.92 12.14
CA ASP A 415 -5.62 16.52 12.00
C ASP A 415 -4.70 15.71 11.08
N GLN A 416 -3.53 16.29 10.83
CA GLN A 416 -2.46 15.68 10.07
C GLN A 416 -2.03 14.29 10.59
N PHE A 417 -2.15 13.98 11.88
CA PHE A 417 -1.75 12.67 12.44
C PHE A 417 -2.87 11.63 12.36
N GLY A 418 -4.03 12.00 11.84
CA GLY A 418 -5.20 11.16 11.77
C GLY A 418 -6.05 11.15 13.03
N PHE A 419 -5.81 12.06 13.97
CA PHE A 419 -6.69 12.23 15.12
C PHE A 419 -7.90 13.07 14.74
N GLN A 420 -9.08 12.54 15.05
CA GLN A 420 -10.32 13.29 14.88
C GLN A 420 -10.33 14.50 15.82
N ARG A 421 -10.52 15.69 15.27
CA ARG A 421 -10.58 16.95 16.01
C ARG A 421 -12.02 17.47 16.14
N ILE A 422 -12.83 17.27 15.10
CA ILE A 422 -14.24 17.66 15.06
C ILE A 422 -15.04 16.45 14.62
N GLN A 423 -16.07 16.09 15.40
CA GLN A 423 -16.91 14.92 15.13
C GLN A 423 -17.65 15.07 13.79
N PRO A 424 -17.92 13.97 13.06
CA PRO A 424 -18.79 14.01 11.90
C PRO A 424 -20.22 14.40 12.31
N GLU A 425 -20.63 15.62 11.97
CA GLU A 425 -21.96 16.15 12.29
C GLU A 425 -22.52 17.08 11.19
N TYR A 426 -21.79 17.28 10.10
CA TYR A 426 -22.14 18.20 9.02
C TYR A 426 -22.57 17.47 7.75
N ASN A 427 -23.61 17.95 7.07
CA ASN A 427 -24.05 17.42 5.78
C ASN A 427 -23.06 17.73 4.65
N GLU A 428 -22.40 18.88 4.74
CA GLU A 428 -21.29 19.29 3.89
C GLU A 428 -20.20 19.99 4.72
N ALA A 429 -18.95 19.88 4.29
CA ALA A 429 -17.81 20.56 4.90
C ALA A 429 -16.82 21.03 3.84
N TYR A 430 -16.11 22.12 4.14
CA TYR A 430 -15.14 22.74 3.24
C TYR A 430 -13.82 22.97 3.98
N SER A 431 -12.72 23.14 3.24
CA SER A 431 -11.40 23.37 3.84
C SER A 431 -11.36 24.64 4.70
N PHE A 432 -10.59 24.59 5.80
CA PHE A 432 -10.32 25.77 6.61
C PHE A 432 -9.55 26.83 5.82
N SER A 433 -9.92 28.10 6.00
CA SER A 433 -9.19 29.24 5.45
C SER A 433 -9.41 30.48 6.32
N GLY A 434 -8.32 31.09 6.78
CA GLY A 434 -8.37 32.22 7.71
C GLY A 434 -8.94 31.83 9.08
N GLY A 435 -8.71 30.61 9.55
CA GLY A 435 -9.18 30.11 10.85
C GLY A 435 -10.67 29.75 10.91
N LYS A 436 -11.36 29.70 9.77
CA LYS A 436 -12.79 29.35 9.66
C LYS A 436 -13.04 28.35 8.52
N ALA A 437 -14.06 27.51 8.67
CA ALA A 437 -14.57 26.63 7.62
C ALA A 437 -16.08 26.79 7.48
N ARG A 438 -16.59 26.77 6.24
CA ARG A 438 -18.03 26.66 5.95
C ARG A 438 -18.45 25.20 6.17
N VAL A 439 -19.60 25.00 6.78
CA VAL A 439 -20.22 23.67 6.98
C VAL A 439 -21.73 23.80 6.80
N LYS A 440 -22.40 22.70 6.43
CA LYS A 440 -23.87 22.62 6.44
C LYS A 440 -24.38 21.76 7.58
N VAL A 441 -25.39 22.26 8.30
CA VAL A 441 -26.16 21.49 9.30
C VAL A 441 -27.59 21.37 8.79
N GLY A 442 -27.97 20.17 8.33
CA GLY A 442 -29.11 20.04 7.43
C GLY A 442 -28.83 20.80 6.14
N GLU A 443 -29.73 21.72 5.78
CA GLU A 443 -29.59 22.60 4.62
C GLU A 443 -28.95 23.96 4.96
N LEU A 444 -28.80 24.26 6.25
CA LEU A 444 -28.40 25.57 6.75
C LEU A 444 -26.88 25.74 6.77
N ASP A 445 -26.41 26.87 6.25
CA ASP A 445 -25.01 27.25 6.27
C ASP A 445 -24.58 27.72 7.66
N ALA A 446 -23.38 27.30 8.05
CA ALA A 446 -22.71 27.76 9.25
C ALA A 446 -21.20 27.93 9.00
N PHE A 447 -20.55 28.66 9.90
CA PHE A 447 -19.10 28.77 9.94
C PHE A 447 -18.58 28.34 11.30
N ILE A 448 -17.57 27.46 11.31
CA ILE A 448 -16.94 26.97 12.53
C ILE A 448 -15.47 27.41 12.60
N ASN A 449 -14.94 27.50 13.81
CA ASN A 449 -13.49 27.61 14.03
C ASN A 449 -12.84 26.22 14.07
N GLN A 450 -11.50 26.18 14.18
CA GLN A 450 -10.70 24.94 14.20
C GLN A 450 -11.00 23.98 15.37
N TYR A 451 -11.83 24.41 16.34
CA TYR A 451 -12.29 23.60 17.47
C TYR A 451 -13.73 23.12 17.32
N GLY A 452 -14.38 23.39 16.17
CA GLY A 452 -15.78 23.04 15.92
C GLY A 452 -16.81 24.01 16.52
N ALA A 453 -16.38 25.11 17.14
CA ALA A 453 -17.32 26.08 17.69
C ALA A 453 -17.83 27.01 16.58
N PHE A 454 -19.16 27.21 16.54
CA PHE A 454 -19.80 28.12 15.60
C PHE A 454 -19.31 29.56 15.76
N ILE A 455 -18.69 30.08 14.71
CA ILE A 455 -18.46 31.51 14.47
C ILE A 455 -19.75 32.14 13.95
N VAL A 456 -20.47 31.43 13.09
CA VAL A 456 -21.80 31.78 12.58
C VAL A 456 -22.68 30.54 12.75
N PRO A 457 -23.78 30.61 13.51
CA PRO A 457 -24.68 29.48 13.72
C PRO A 457 -25.52 29.17 12.46
N PRO A 458 -26.01 27.92 12.30
CA PRO A 458 -26.87 27.51 11.19
C PRO A 458 -28.25 28.15 11.31
N LEU A 459 -28.42 29.33 10.71
CA LEU A 459 -29.67 30.11 10.78
C LEU A 459 -30.39 30.20 9.43
N TYR A 460 -29.64 30.24 8.32
CA TYR A 460 -30.16 30.43 6.98
C TYR A 460 -29.50 29.43 6.01
N GLU A 461 -30.19 29.12 4.92
CA GLU A 461 -29.71 28.18 3.90
C GLU A 461 -28.48 28.70 3.14
N GLU A 462 -28.38 30.01 2.99
CA GLU A 462 -27.28 30.68 2.31
C GLU A 462 -26.80 31.89 3.10
N VAL A 463 -25.53 31.86 3.51
CA VAL A 463 -24.85 33.00 4.14
C VAL A 463 -23.45 33.23 3.56
N GLU A 464 -23.12 34.50 3.30
CA GLU A 464 -21.78 34.88 2.86
C GLU A 464 -21.24 36.05 3.69
N PHE A 465 -19.91 36.20 3.75
CA PHE A 465 -19.33 37.36 4.42
C PHE A 465 -19.46 38.60 3.54
N PHE A 466 -20.29 39.55 3.98
CA PHE A 466 -20.29 40.91 3.45
C PHE A 466 -18.96 41.59 3.76
N ASN A 467 -18.45 41.42 4.98
CA ASN A 467 -17.08 41.74 5.39
C ASN A 467 -16.70 40.92 6.63
N ASP A 468 -15.58 41.23 7.28
CA ASP A 468 -15.16 40.47 8.47
C ASP A 468 -16.22 40.36 9.57
N SER A 469 -17.11 41.34 9.74
CA SER A 469 -18.06 41.38 10.87
C SER A 469 -19.54 41.17 10.50
N ILE A 470 -19.89 41.32 9.22
CA ILE A 470 -21.26 41.31 8.72
C ILE A 470 -21.39 40.22 7.67
N LEU A 471 -22.54 39.55 7.67
CA LEU A 471 -22.90 38.54 6.68
C LEU A 471 -24.11 38.98 5.86
N THR A 472 -24.15 38.54 4.62
CA THR A 472 -25.40 38.43 3.85
C THR A 472 -26.13 37.16 4.26
N PHE A 473 -27.46 37.18 4.20
CA PHE A 473 -28.31 35.99 4.35
C PHE A 473 -29.46 36.06 3.35
N VAL A 474 -30.00 34.91 2.95
CA VAL A 474 -31.17 34.79 2.07
C VAL A 474 -32.41 34.40 2.85
N ASP A 475 -33.53 35.09 2.60
CA ASP A 475 -34.87 34.78 3.09
C ASP A 475 -35.88 34.89 1.94
N GLY A 476 -36.34 33.73 1.44
CA GLY A 476 -37.13 33.67 0.21
C GLY A 476 -36.30 34.06 -1.02
N GLU A 477 -36.76 35.06 -1.76
CA GLU A 477 -36.07 35.58 -2.96
C GLU A 477 -35.18 36.80 -2.65
N PHE A 478 -35.12 37.23 -1.39
CA PHE A 478 -34.44 38.45 -0.98
C PHE A 478 -33.25 38.17 -0.06
N MET A 479 -32.27 39.05 -0.15
CA MET A 479 -31.08 39.08 0.69
C MET A 479 -31.19 40.17 1.75
N GLY A 480 -30.64 39.93 2.93
CA GLY A 480 -30.46 40.93 4.00
C GLY A 480 -29.03 40.93 4.55
N LEU A 481 -28.77 41.79 5.54
CA LEU A 481 -27.50 41.84 6.28
C LEU A 481 -27.70 41.51 7.75
N MET A 482 -26.80 40.73 8.34
CA MET A 482 -26.79 40.40 9.77
C MET A 482 -25.39 40.40 10.37
N ASP A 483 -25.28 40.49 11.69
CA ASP A 483 -24.03 40.19 12.38
C ASP A 483 -23.80 38.67 12.55
N ARG A 484 -22.61 38.29 13.02
CA ARG A 484 -22.22 36.88 13.25
C ARG A 484 -23.11 36.12 14.24
N LYS A 485 -23.94 36.81 15.03
CA LYS A 485 -24.87 36.21 15.99
C LYS A 485 -26.31 36.11 15.45
N GLY A 486 -26.53 36.51 14.20
CA GLY A 486 -27.85 36.52 13.57
C GLY A 486 -28.67 37.78 13.83
N LYS A 487 -28.07 38.84 14.40
CA LYS A 487 -28.81 40.10 14.57
C LYS A 487 -28.91 40.81 13.22
N ILE A 488 -30.14 41.05 12.77
CA ILE A 488 -30.42 41.79 11.53
C ILE A 488 -29.89 43.22 11.60
N ILE A 489 -29.10 43.60 10.58
CA ILE A 489 -28.56 44.94 10.32
C ILE A 489 -29.38 45.62 9.23
N ALA A 490 -29.71 44.89 8.16
CA ALA A 490 -30.63 45.31 7.10
C ALA A 490 -31.59 44.15 6.80
N PRO A 491 -32.92 44.40 6.71
CA PRO A 491 -33.89 43.35 6.47
C PRO A 491 -33.71 42.70 5.08
N ALA A 492 -34.29 41.51 4.90
CA ALA A 492 -34.26 40.82 3.61
C ALA A 492 -35.25 41.45 2.62
N THR A 493 -34.83 42.52 1.95
CA THR A 493 -35.63 43.25 0.94
C THR A 493 -34.83 43.56 -0.33
N TYR A 494 -33.60 43.08 -0.44
CA TYR A 494 -32.71 43.36 -1.56
C TYR A 494 -32.66 42.15 -2.49
N GLU A 495 -32.82 42.35 -3.79
CA GLU A 495 -32.74 41.29 -4.80
C GLU A 495 -31.33 40.69 -4.88
N ALA A 496 -30.30 41.50 -4.60
CA ALA A 496 -28.92 41.05 -4.48
C ALA A 496 -28.08 41.97 -3.60
N ILE A 497 -27.08 41.40 -2.92
CA ILE A 497 -26.07 42.13 -2.16
C ILE A 497 -24.70 41.57 -2.51
N GLY A 498 -23.80 42.42 -3.00
CA GLY A 498 -22.40 42.06 -3.21
C GLY A 498 -21.55 42.24 -1.96
N ALA A 499 -20.46 41.48 -1.87
CA ALA A 499 -19.48 41.63 -0.79
C ALA A 499 -18.95 43.08 -0.70
N ALA A 500 -18.69 43.53 0.52
CA ALA A 500 -18.15 44.85 0.76
C ALA A 500 -16.67 44.89 0.36
N SER A 501 -16.35 45.84 -0.52
CA SER A 501 -14.99 46.18 -0.91
C SER A 501 -14.77 47.66 -0.64
N ASN A 502 -13.58 48.03 -0.15
CA ASN A 502 -13.22 49.42 0.07
C ASN A 502 -14.26 50.22 0.89
N GLU A 503 -14.80 49.59 1.94
CA GLU A 503 -15.85 50.13 2.83
C GLU A 503 -17.21 50.39 2.17
N ARG A 504 -17.50 49.76 1.02
CA ARG A 504 -18.77 49.87 0.32
C ARG A 504 -19.26 48.50 -0.15
N GLY A 505 -20.56 48.25 -0.06
CA GLY A 505 -21.18 47.06 -0.61
C GLY A 505 -22.29 47.45 -1.58
N ILE A 506 -22.29 46.85 -2.76
CA ILE A 506 -23.32 47.09 -3.76
C ILE A 506 -24.59 46.32 -3.40
N PHE A 507 -25.76 46.90 -3.64
CA PHE A 507 -27.04 46.20 -3.52
C PHE A 507 -27.95 46.53 -4.69
N ILE A 508 -28.90 45.62 -4.95
CA ILE A 508 -29.94 45.75 -5.97
C ILE A 508 -31.29 45.64 -5.28
N THR A 509 -32.20 46.56 -5.58
CA THR A 509 -33.59 46.55 -5.11
C THR A 509 -34.45 47.35 -6.09
N ASP A 510 -35.64 46.86 -6.40
CA ASP A 510 -36.55 47.44 -7.40
C ASP A 510 -35.87 47.66 -8.76
N GLU A 511 -35.07 46.67 -9.21
CA GLU A 511 -34.25 46.74 -10.43
C GLU A 511 -33.24 47.91 -10.48
N MET A 512 -32.92 48.51 -9.33
CA MET A 512 -32.04 49.66 -9.22
C MET A 512 -30.86 49.40 -8.28
N VAL A 513 -29.72 50.01 -8.59
CA VAL A 513 -28.43 49.78 -7.91
C VAL A 513 -28.16 50.88 -6.89
N GLY A 514 -27.88 50.48 -5.66
CA GLY A 514 -27.44 51.33 -4.56
C GLY A 514 -26.18 50.79 -3.85
N TYR A 515 -25.73 51.51 -2.81
CA TYR A 515 -24.56 51.09 -2.03
C TYR A 515 -24.72 51.30 -0.53
N PHE A 516 -24.40 50.24 0.22
CA PHE A 516 -24.17 50.27 1.66
C PHE A 516 -22.78 50.82 1.99
N SER A 517 -22.65 51.36 3.20
CA SER A 517 -21.38 51.48 3.91
C SER A 517 -20.86 50.11 4.35
N GLY A 518 -19.58 50.05 4.73
CA GLY A 518 -18.99 48.86 5.37
C GLY A 518 -19.66 48.45 6.69
N LYS A 519 -20.56 49.26 7.25
CA LYS A 519 -21.36 48.90 8.44
C LYS A 519 -22.79 48.46 8.09
N GLY A 520 -23.11 48.34 6.80
CA GLY A 520 -24.43 47.91 6.32
C GLY A 520 -25.49 49.02 6.25
N ALA A 521 -25.16 50.27 6.57
CA ALA A 521 -26.08 51.40 6.39
C ALA A 521 -26.08 51.86 4.93
N GLU A 522 -27.25 52.10 4.33
CA GLU A 522 -27.36 52.68 2.98
C GLU A 522 -26.77 54.09 2.92
N ILE A 523 -25.84 54.33 2.00
CA ILE A 523 -25.19 55.63 1.80
C ILE A 523 -25.52 56.22 0.42
N ILE A 524 -25.68 55.36 -0.58
CA ILE A 524 -26.03 55.76 -1.93
C ILE A 524 -27.36 55.05 -2.26
N PRO A 525 -28.44 55.81 -2.49
CA PRO A 525 -29.76 55.22 -2.75
C PRO A 525 -29.78 54.45 -4.08
N PRO A 526 -30.73 53.53 -4.29
CA PRO A 526 -30.85 52.75 -5.52
C PRO A 526 -31.36 53.61 -6.68
N ILE A 527 -30.45 54.31 -7.36
CA ILE A 527 -30.76 55.30 -8.40
C ILE A 527 -29.98 55.08 -9.71
N TYR A 528 -29.24 53.98 -9.80
CA TYR A 528 -28.46 53.62 -10.98
C TYR A 528 -29.04 52.37 -11.65
N ASP A 529 -28.92 52.32 -12.96
CA ASP A 529 -29.51 51.26 -13.77
C ASP A 529 -28.64 49.98 -13.72
N LEU A 530 -29.26 48.83 -13.95
CA LEU A 530 -28.57 47.55 -14.05
C LEU A 530 -27.74 47.44 -15.33
N PHE A 531 -26.62 46.73 -15.24
CA PHE A 531 -25.82 46.32 -16.39
C PHE A 531 -25.20 44.93 -16.17
N PRO A 532 -24.74 44.23 -17.22
CA PRO A 532 -24.19 42.89 -17.09
C PRO A 532 -23.05 42.80 -16.06
N ASN A 533 -23.07 41.76 -15.21
CA ASN A 533 -22.08 41.52 -14.15
C ASN A 533 -21.95 42.66 -13.12
N ILE A 534 -23.03 43.40 -12.87
CA ILE A 534 -23.08 44.57 -11.97
C ILE A 534 -22.46 44.32 -10.59
N LEU A 535 -22.72 43.17 -9.94
CA LEU A 535 -22.19 42.90 -8.59
C LEU A 535 -20.65 42.89 -8.55
N GLN A 536 -20.02 42.50 -9.65
CA GLN A 536 -18.56 42.48 -9.78
C GLN A 536 -18.02 43.80 -10.35
N GLN A 537 -18.60 44.27 -11.47
CA GLN A 537 -18.10 45.43 -12.21
C GLN A 537 -18.55 46.79 -11.65
N GLY A 538 -19.61 46.83 -10.85
CA GLY A 538 -20.09 48.01 -10.14
C GLY A 538 -19.51 48.14 -8.74
N ALA A 539 -18.84 47.10 -8.21
CA ALA A 539 -18.19 47.17 -6.91
C ALA A 539 -17.12 48.29 -6.87
N PHE A 540 -16.87 48.81 -5.67
CA PHE A 540 -15.90 49.88 -5.49
C PHE A 540 -14.46 49.38 -5.66
N VAL A 541 -13.73 50.01 -6.58
CA VAL A 541 -12.28 49.82 -6.74
C VAL A 541 -11.57 51.06 -6.20
N GLY A 542 -10.91 50.91 -5.05
CA GLY A 542 -10.31 52.03 -4.34
C GLY A 542 -11.36 53.02 -3.84
N ASN A 543 -11.48 54.17 -4.49
CA ASN A 543 -12.42 55.23 -4.10
C ASN A 543 -13.60 55.39 -5.06
N TYR A 544 -13.68 54.59 -6.11
CA TYR A 544 -14.60 54.82 -7.21
C TYR A 544 -15.39 53.58 -7.60
N ALA A 545 -16.59 53.80 -8.13
CA ALA A 545 -17.44 52.77 -8.70
C ALA A 545 -17.97 53.21 -10.08
N LYS A 546 -18.00 52.26 -11.02
CA LYS A 546 -18.63 52.44 -12.33
C LYS A 546 -20.13 52.23 -12.18
N VAL A 547 -20.91 53.16 -12.71
CA VAL A 547 -22.37 53.16 -12.62
C VAL A 547 -23.00 53.52 -13.95
N LEU A 548 -24.19 52.97 -14.21
CA LEU A 548 -24.99 53.25 -15.40
C LEU A 548 -26.15 54.17 -15.00
N LYS A 549 -26.42 55.20 -15.81
CA LYS A 549 -27.61 56.04 -15.67
C LYS A 549 -28.07 56.57 -17.02
N GLY A 550 -29.30 56.25 -17.42
CA GLY A 550 -29.88 56.67 -18.69
C GLY A 550 -29.05 56.22 -19.89
N ASP A 551 -28.71 54.93 -19.94
CA ASP A 551 -27.90 54.28 -20.99
C ASP A 551 -26.47 54.80 -21.16
N LYS A 552 -25.96 55.56 -20.19
CA LYS A 552 -24.60 56.09 -20.19
C LYS A 552 -23.87 55.73 -18.92
N PHE A 553 -22.62 55.29 -19.08
CA PHE A 553 -21.73 55.01 -17.96
C PHE A 553 -21.09 56.29 -17.43
N GLY A 554 -20.96 56.33 -16.11
CA GLY A 554 -20.24 57.33 -15.35
C GLY A 554 -19.45 56.68 -14.21
N LEU A 555 -18.68 57.50 -13.50
CA LEU A 555 -17.88 57.08 -12.36
C LEU A 555 -18.27 57.94 -11.17
N ILE A 556 -18.51 57.32 -10.01
CA ILE A 556 -18.84 58.01 -8.76
C ILE A 556 -17.78 57.75 -7.70
N ASP A 557 -17.65 58.66 -6.73
CA ASP A 557 -16.87 58.42 -5.52
C ASP A 557 -17.68 57.73 -4.41
N ARG A 558 -17.04 57.48 -3.26
CA ARG A 558 -17.65 56.83 -2.09
C ARG A 558 -18.84 57.57 -1.49
N ALA A 559 -19.03 58.86 -1.80
CA ALA A 559 -20.18 59.65 -1.36
C ALA A 559 -21.28 59.73 -2.44
N GLY A 560 -21.09 59.04 -3.58
CA GLY A 560 -21.99 59.11 -4.73
C GLY A 560 -21.80 60.35 -5.59
N LYS A 561 -20.75 61.15 -5.37
CA LYS A 561 -20.45 62.30 -6.22
C LYS A 561 -19.95 61.80 -7.58
N VAL A 562 -20.54 62.32 -8.64
CA VAL A 562 -20.12 62.03 -10.03
C VAL A 562 -18.75 62.64 -10.30
N ILE A 563 -17.81 61.77 -10.65
CA ILE A 563 -16.41 62.07 -11.03
C ILE A 563 -16.26 62.07 -12.55
N ILE A 564 -16.74 61.01 -13.21
CA ILE A 564 -16.87 60.96 -14.66
C ILE A 564 -18.35 61.08 -15.01
N PRO A 565 -18.76 62.09 -15.79
CA PRO A 565 -20.16 62.30 -16.15
C PRO A 565 -20.69 61.14 -17.01
N PHE A 566 -22.01 60.92 -16.93
CA PHE A 566 -22.76 59.92 -17.69
C PHE A 566 -22.81 60.27 -19.19
N GLN A 567 -21.72 60.03 -19.91
CA GLN A 567 -21.59 60.41 -21.33
C GLN A 567 -21.03 59.30 -22.24
N TYR A 568 -20.60 58.17 -21.69
CA TYR A 568 -20.00 57.06 -22.43
C TYR A 568 -21.00 55.93 -22.64
N THR A 569 -21.03 55.34 -23.84
CA THR A 569 -21.93 54.20 -24.13
C THR A 569 -21.45 52.92 -23.47
N ASN A 570 -20.14 52.81 -23.20
CA ASN A 570 -19.54 51.70 -22.49
C ASN A 570 -18.31 52.18 -21.71
N MET A 571 -17.95 51.48 -20.65
CA MET A 571 -16.82 51.81 -19.78
C MET A 571 -16.22 50.52 -19.21
N GLY A 572 -14.90 50.38 -19.34
CA GLY A 572 -14.12 49.29 -18.75
C GLY A 572 -13.99 49.43 -17.24
N ASP A 573 -13.17 48.57 -16.63
CA ASP A 573 -12.91 48.59 -15.20
C ASP A 573 -12.18 49.86 -14.75
N VAL A 574 -12.40 50.22 -13.48
CA VAL A 574 -11.80 51.39 -12.86
C VAL A 574 -10.30 51.16 -12.68
N GLY A 575 -9.50 52.07 -13.24
CA GLY A 575 -8.04 52.04 -13.15
C GLY A 575 -7.43 53.42 -13.37
N THR A 576 -6.11 53.48 -13.58
CA THR A 576 -5.40 54.73 -13.89
C THR A 576 -5.78 55.28 -15.27
N LEU A 577 -5.99 54.39 -16.24
CA LEU A 577 -6.60 54.65 -17.55
C LEU A 577 -7.84 53.76 -17.69
N ILE A 578 -8.99 54.41 -17.89
CA ILE A 578 -10.29 53.75 -18.01
C ILE A 578 -10.65 53.70 -19.50
N ALA A 579 -10.88 52.50 -20.01
CA ALA A 579 -11.38 52.32 -21.36
C ALA A 579 -12.81 52.86 -21.46
N VAL A 580 -13.09 53.72 -22.43
CA VAL A 580 -14.42 54.31 -22.62
C VAL A 580 -14.83 54.29 -24.08
N GLN A 581 -16.10 54.04 -24.33
CA GLN A 581 -16.66 54.05 -25.67
C GLN A 581 -17.43 55.34 -25.93
N LYS A 582 -17.06 56.05 -27.01
CA LYS A 582 -17.73 57.27 -27.48
C LYS A 582 -17.81 57.24 -29.00
N GLY A 583 -19.00 57.44 -29.55
CA GLY A 583 -19.21 57.37 -31.01
C GLY A 583 -18.99 55.97 -31.59
N GLY A 584 -19.22 54.92 -30.80
CA GLY A 584 -19.06 53.51 -31.22
C GLY A 584 -17.61 52.99 -31.22
N LYS A 585 -16.62 53.86 -30.96
CA LYS A 585 -15.20 53.47 -30.85
C LYS A 585 -14.71 53.59 -29.42
N TRP A 586 -13.71 52.79 -29.08
CA TRP A 586 -13.07 52.79 -27.77
C TRP A 586 -11.80 53.64 -27.76
N GLY A 587 -11.65 54.41 -26.68
CA GLY A 587 -10.47 55.17 -26.31
C GLY A 587 -10.24 55.05 -24.80
N TYR A 588 -9.39 55.92 -24.25
CA TYR A 588 -9.07 55.88 -22.83
C TYR A 588 -9.03 57.28 -22.20
N VAL A 589 -9.59 57.38 -20.99
CA VAL A 589 -9.57 58.58 -20.16
C VAL A 589 -8.85 58.33 -18.84
N ASP A 590 -8.36 59.39 -18.21
CA ASP A 590 -7.95 59.33 -16.81
C ASP A 590 -9.15 59.55 -15.85
N LEU A 591 -8.88 59.46 -14.54
CA LEU A 591 -9.87 59.71 -13.47
C LEU A 591 -10.40 61.15 -13.43
N THR A 592 -9.77 62.09 -14.13
CA THR A 592 -10.26 63.47 -14.30
C THR A 592 -11.16 63.63 -15.52
N ASN A 593 -11.48 62.51 -16.20
CA ASN A 593 -12.20 62.47 -17.46
C ASN A 593 -11.44 63.12 -18.64
N LYS A 594 -10.11 63.26 -18.54
CA LYS A 594 -9.29 63.76 -19.64
C LYS A 594 -9.02 62.64 -20.63
N MET A 595 -9.34 62.87 -21.90
CA MET A 595 -9.05 61.93 -23.00
C MET A 595 -7.54 61.84 -23.24
N LEU A 596 -6.96 60.66 -23.00
CA LEU A 596 -5.54 60.39 -23.21
C LEU A 596 -5.28 59.63 -24.52
N ILE A 597 -6.18 58.70 -24.86
CA ILE A 597 -6.15 57.96 -26.13
C ILE A 597 -7.51 58.16 -26.79
N GLN A 598 -7.51 58.71 -28.01
CA GLN A 598 -8.75 59.04 -28.71
C GLN A 598 -9.56 57.77 -29.06
N PRO A 599 -10.90 57.85 -29.12
CA PRO A 599 -11.74 56.76 -29.56
C PRO A 599 -11.44 56.35 -31.02
N THR A 600 -10.69 55.26 -31.20
CA THR A 600 -10.28 54.75 -32.52
C THR A 600 -10.47 53.24 -32.66
N TYR A 601 -10.41 52.49 -31.55
CA TYR A 601 -10.46 51.03 -31.55
C TYR A 601 -11.89 50.50 -31.63
N GLU A 602 -12.07 49.31 -32.20
CA GLU A 602 -13.36 48.60 -32.24
C GLU A 602 -13.71 48.01 -30.88
N TYR A 603 -12.69 47.58 -30.15
CA TYR A 603 -12.78 47.12 -28.77
C TYR A 603 -11.50 47.49 -28.01
N ALA A 604 -11.62 47.72 -26.71
CA ALA A 604 -10.49 48.02 -25.84
C ALA A 604 -10.74 47.50 -24.43
N GLU A 605 -9.79 46.76 -23.89
CA GLU A 605 -9.80 46.29 -22.51
C GLU A 605 -9.11 47.27 -21.56
N THR A 606 -9.38 47.13 -20.26
CA THR A 606 -8.70 47.89 -19.22
C THR A 606 -7.20 47.62 -19.21
N PHE A 607 -6.43 48.65 -18.84
CA PHE A 607 -4.99 48.51 -18.61
C PHE A 607 -4.71 47.63 -17.40
N VAL A 608 -3.90 46.59 -17.59
CA VAL A 608 -3.37 45.73 -16.52
C VAL A 608 -1.87 45.61 -16.73
N ASP A 609 -1.09 45.80 -15.67
CA ASP A 609 0.39 45.79 -15.69
C ASP A 609 1.00 46.70 -16.79
N GLY A 610 0.32 47.81 -17.11
CA GLY A 610 0.80 48.82 -18.05
C GLY A 610 0.40 48.62 -19.51
N LEU A 611 -0.29 47.54 -19.86
CA LEU A 611 -0.81 47.30 -21.22
C LEU A 611 -2.34 47.16 -21.29
N GLY A 612 -2.94 47.78 -22.29
CA GLY A 612 -4.34 47.61 -22.69
C GLY A 612 -4.43 46.77 -23.97
N ILE A 613 -5.22 45.71 -23.96
CA ILE A 613 -5.51 44.91 -25.15
C ILE A 613 -6.54 45.67 -25.98
N VAL A 614 -6.30 45.79 -27.28
CA VAL A 614 -7.13 46.57 -28.20
C VAL A 614 -7.38 45.80 -29.48
N GLU A 615 -8.54 46.05 -30.10
CA GLU A 615 -8.95 45.45 -31.36
C GLU A 615 -9.15 46.54 -32.42
N LEU A 616 -8.59 46.30 -33.61
CA LEU A 616 -8.73 47.15 -34.77
C LEU A 616 -8.80 46.30 -36.04
N LEU A 617 -9.84 46.49 -36.85
CA LEU A 617 -10.06 45.72 -38.09
C LEU A 617 -10.07 44.21 -37.81
N THR A 618 -10.79 43.79 -36.75
CA THR A 618 -10.88 42.39 -36.27
C THR A 618 -9.58 41.74 -35.78
N LEU A 619 -8.48 42.50 -35.70
CA LEU A 619 -7.19 42.02 -35.21
C LEU A 619 -6.86 42.66 -33.86
N GLN A 620 -6.33 41.85 -32.96
CA GLN A 620 -5.98 42.23 -31.61
C GLN A 620 -4.48 42.45 -31.46
N GLY A 621 -4.14 43.31 -30.50
CA GLY A 621 -2.79 43.67 -30.09
C GLY A 621 -2.84 44.29 -28.69
N ALA A 622 -1.71 44.82 -28.22
CA ALA A 622 -1.66 45.51 -26.94
C ALA A 622 -0.90 46.82 -27.06
N ILE A 623 -1.39 47.85 -26.37
CA ILE A 623 -0.81 49.19 -26.36
C ILE A 623 -0.39 49.59 -24.94
N ASN A 624 0.62 50.44 -24.84
CA ASN A 624 0.99 51.07 -23.57
C ASN A 624 0.14 52.32 -23.28
N ALA A 625 0.32 52.90 -22.09
CA ALA A 625 -0.43 54.08 -21.63
C ALA A 625 -0.27 55.35 -22.51
N LYS A 626 0.74 55.37 -23.40
CA LYS A 626 0.94 56.45 -24.40
C LYS A 626 0.23 56.16 -25.73
N GLY A 627 -0.48 55.03 -25.83
CA GLY A 627 -1.13 54.57 -27.06
C GLY A 627 -0.18 53.90 -28.06
N GLN A 628 1.05 53.59 -27.68
CA GLN A 628 2.02 52.94 -28.56
C GLN A 628 1.79 51.43 -28.57
N VAL A 629 1.79 50.82 -29.75
CA VAL A 629 1.67 49.35 -29.92
C VAL A 629 2.91 48.66 -29.35
N VAL A 630 2.70 47.75 -28.41
CA VAL A 630 3.72 46.91 -27.76
C VAL A 630 3.62 45.47 -28.26
N ILE A 631 2.40 44.92 -28.32
CA ILE A 631 2.12 43.65 -29.00
C ILE A 631 1.44 43.99 -30.32
N PRO A 632 1.98 43.53 -31.48
CA PRO A 632 1.45 43.89 -32.79
C PRO A 632 -0.06 43.63 -32.97
N LEU A 633 -0.75 44.53 -33.66
CA LEU A 633 -2.17 44.43 -34.04
C LEU A 633 -2.36 43.49 -35.25
N GLU A 634 -1.94 42.24 -35.11
CA GLU A 634 -2.01 41.23 -36.19
C GLU A 634 -2.54 39.87 -35.74
N HIS A 635 -2.94 39.77 -34.46
CA HIS A 635 -3.35 38.52 -33.85
C HIS A 635 -4.87 38.35 -33.92
N THR A 636 -5.34 37.11 -34.08
CA THR A 636 -6.77 36.81 -33.99
C THR A 636 -7.28 36.91 -32.55
N GLU A 637 -6.40 36.70 -31.58
CA GLU A 637 -6.71 36.86 -30.15
C GLU A 637 -5.44 37.20 -29.37
N VAL A 638 -5.56 38.08 -28.38
CA VAL A 638 -4.54 38.36 -27.36
C VAL A 638 -5.19 38.17 -25.99
N LYS A 639 -4.56 37.38 -25.11
CA LYS A 639 -5.03 37.10 -23.75
C LYS A 639 -3.89 37.27 -22.75
N ARG A 640 -4.21 37.81 -21.57
CA ARG A 640 -3.28 37.80 -20.43
C ARG A 640 -3.19 36.39 -19.87
N LEU A 641 -1.97 35.86 -19.76
CA LEU A 641 -1.74 34.47 -19.34
C LEU A 641 -1.14 34.39 -17.94
N ASP A 642 -0.17 35.25 -17.66
CA ASP A 642 0.42 35.46 -16.34
C ASP A 642 0.97 36.88 -16.25
N LYS A 643 1.46 37.30 -15.09
CA LYS A 643 2.13 38.59 -14.93
C LYS A 643 3.24 38.73 -15.97
N GLY A 644 3.13 39.76 -16.80
CA GLY A 644 4.10 40.06 -17.86
C GLY A 644 4.05 39.14 -19.09
N HIS A 645 3.08 38.22 -19.21
CA HIS A 645 3.01 37.22 -20.27
C HIS A 645 1.64 37.22 -20.97
N TYR A 646 1.66 37.29 -22.30
CA TYR A 646 0.46 37.39 -23.14
C TYR A 646 0.42 36.23 -24.13
N LEU A 647 -0.62 35.41 -24.03
CA LEU A 647 -0.95 34.41 -25.03
C LEU A 647 -1.48 35.12 -26.27
N VAL A 648 -0.91 34.82 -27.43
CA VAL A 648 -1.39 35.33 -28.72
C VAL A 648 -1.76 34.18 -29.62
N SER A 649 -2.73 34.40 -30.51
CA SER A 649 -3.07 33.44 -31.56
C SER A 649 -3.09 34.06 -32.95
N ARG A 650 -2.83 33.23 -33.96
CA ARG A 650 -3.09 33.53 -35.36
C ARG A 650 -3.69 32.28 -36.01
N GLY A 651 -5.01 32.26 -36.15
CA GLY A 651 -5.73 31.06 -36.56
C GLY A 651 -5.67 29.99 -35.46
N SER A 652 -5.25 28.77 -35.78
CA SER A 652 -5.18 27.65 -34.82
C SER A 652 -3.83 27.53 -34.08
N LYS A 653 -2.95 28.53 -34.23
CA LYS A 653 -1.59 28.51 -33.67
C LYS A 653 -1.42 29.56 -32.58
N TYR A 654 -0.73 29.18 -31.52
CA TYR A 654 -0.49 29.99 -30.34
C TYR A 654 1.00 30.31 -30.14
N GLY A 655 1.27 31.50 -29.60
CA GLY A 655 2.59 31.96 -29.15
C GLY A 655 2.46 32.78 -27.87
N VAL A 656 3.59 33.29 -27.35
CA VAL A 656 3.62 34.07 -26.10
C VAL A 656 4.51 35.30 -26.29
N TYR A 657 3.98 36.46 -25.93
CA TYR A 657 4.72 37.72 -25.84
C TYR A 657 4.98 38.10 -24.38
N SER A 658 6.08 38.81 -24.14
CA SER A 658 6.29 39.56 -22.91
C SER A 658 5.54 40.90 -22.92
N ASP A 659 5.37 41.50 -21.75
CA ASP A 659 4.93 42.89 -21.54
C ASP A 659 5.85 43.96 -22.16
N LYS A 660 7.05 43.58 -22.60
CA LYS A 660 7.99 44.43 -23.35
C LYS A 660 7.83 44.30 -24.86
N GLY A 661 6.95 43.43 -25.34
CA GLY A 661 6.74 43.18 -26.77
C GLY A 661 7.74 42.19 -27.39
N GLU A 662 8.49 41.44 -26.58
CA GLU A 662 9.37 40.38 -27.08
C GLU A 662 8.57 39.09 -27.29
N LEU A 663 8.66 38.48 -28.48
CA LEU A 663 8.05 37.18 -28.77
C LEU A 663 8.88 36.06 -28.11
N LEU A 664 8.42 35.58 -26.95
CA LEU A 664 9.09 34.55 -26.15
C LEU A 664 8.88 33.14 -26.72
N VAL A 665 7.69 32.89 -27.26
CA VAL A 665 7.30 31.60 -27.84
C VAL A 665 6.74 31.84 -29.24
N PRO A 666 7.30 31.21 -30.29
CA PRO A 666 6.82 31.38 -31.66
C PRO A 666 5.40 30.82 -31.85
N MET A 667 4.64 31.40 -32.80
CA MET A 667 3.26 31.01 -33.11
C MET A 667 3.17 29.70 -33.92
N GLU A 668 3.61 28.59 -33.34
CA GLU A 668 3.59 27.27 -34.00
C GLU A 668 2.93 26.15 -33.16
N TYR A 669 2.59 26.45 -31.91
CA TYR A 669 2.00 25.51 -30.96
C TYR A 669 0.49 25.39 -31.15
N GLY A 670 -0.04 24.19 -30.97
CA GLY A 670 -1.49 23.94 -31.03
C GLY A 670 -2.22 24.24 -29.73
N GLN A 671 -1.49 24.22 -28.60
CA GLN A 671 -2.02 24.54 -27.28
C GLN A 671 -0.91 25.08 -26.38
N ILE A 672 -1.24 26.08 -25.57
CA ILE A 672 -0.40 26.58 -24.47
C ILE A 672 -1.31 26.72 -23.25
N ARG A 673 -0.93 26.12 -22.12
CA ARG A 673 -1.69 26.20 -20.86
C ARG A 673 -0.76 26.29 -19.66
N LYS A 674 -1.18 27.00 -18.62
CA LYS A 674 -0.46 27.02 -17.34
C LYS A 674 -0.57 25.65 -16.67
N VAL A 675 0.52 25.16 -16.13
CA VAL A 675 0.59 23.94 -15.31
C VAL A 675 1.21 24.27 -13.96
N GLN A 676 1.52 23.27 -13.13
CA GLN A 676 1.98 23.48 -11.76
C GLN A 676 3.20 24.42 -11.67
N GLY A 677 3.15 25.38 -10.74
CA GLY A 677 4.23 26.34 -10.50
C GLY A 677 4.36 27.42 -11.57
N ASP A 678 5.61 27.72 -11.97
CA ASP A 678 5.96 28.80 -12.89
C ASP A 678 6.16 28.31 -14.34
N PHE A 679 5.38 27.30 -14.75
CA PHE A 679 5.53 26.64 -16.05
C PHE A 679 4.28 26.80 -16.91
N LEU A 680 4.50 27.10 -18.18
CA LEU A 680 3.52 26.86 -19.24
C LEU A 680 3.88 25.56 -19.95
N LEU A 681 2.88 24.71 -20.17
CA LEU A 681 2.98 23.54 -21.02
C LEU A 681 2.56 23.92 -22.44
N LEU A 682 3.42 23.60 -23.41
CA LEU A 682 3.22 23.87 -24.82
C LEU A 682 3.20 22.56 -25.61
N SER A 683 2.17 22.40 -26.45
CA SER A 683 1.95 21.18 -27.24
C SER A 683 2.14 21.46 -28.74
N LYS A 684 3.01 20.70 -29.39
CA LYS A 684 3.25 20.78 -30.84
C LYS A 684 3.14 19.38 -31.46
N GLY A 685 1.92 19.02 -31.90
CA GLY A 685 1.64 17.65 -32.33
C GLY A 685 1.76 16.69 -31.15
N ALA A 686 2.67 15.71 -31.24
CA ALA A 686 2.99 14.80 -30.14
C ALA A 686 4.08 15.33 -29.19
N GLU A 687 4.74 16.44 -29.55
CA GLU A 687 5.84 17.03 -28.76
C GLU A 687 5.32 17.85 -27.59
N MET A 688 6.08 17.81 -26.50
CA MET A 688 5.79 18.46 -25.23
C MET A 688 6.95 19.40 -24.86
N HIS A 689 6.70 20.71 -24.83
CA HIS A 689 7.67 21.74 -24.48
C HIS A 689 7.19 22.56 -23.28
N TYR A 690 8.10 23.31 -22.65
CA TYR A 690 7.77 24.16 -21.51
C TYR A 690 8.32 25.58 -21.68
N LEU A 691 7.60 26.59 -21.20
CA LEU A 691 8.16 27.92 -20.95
C LEU A 691 8.32 28.06 -19.44
N TYR A 692 9.55 28.28 -18.99
CA TYR A 692 9.83 28.62 -17.60
C TYR A 692 9.73 30.13 -17.43
N LEU A 693 8.65 30.57 -16.76
CA LEU A 693 8.25 31.97 -16.66
C LEU A 693 9.27 32.90 -15.96
N PRO A 694 10.00 32.49 -14.90
CA PRO A 694 10.93 33.39 -14.22
C PRO A 694 12.14 33.78 -15.08
N GLU A 695 12.51 32.93 -16.04
CA GLU A 695 13.64 33.14 -16.95
C GLU A 695 13.21 33.43 -18.40
N ASN A 696 11.90 33.45 -18.69
CA ASN A 696 11.34 33.50 -20.04
C ASN A 696 11.96 32.47 -20.99
N ARG A 697 12.34 31.30 -20.47
CA ARG A 697 13.18 30.34 -21.20
C ARG A 697 12.37 29.16 -21.70
N LEU A 698 12.44 28.93 -23.02
CA LEU A 698 11.85 27.75 -23.65
C LEU A 698 12.71 26.50 -23.33
N ILE A 699 12.05 25.43 -22.92
CA ILE A 699 12.65 24.15 -22.53
C ILE A 699 12.07 23.08 -23.45
N GLN A 700 12.96 22.34 -24.10
CA GLN A 700 12.64 21.26 -25.01
C GLN A 700 13.42 20.00 -24.59
N PRO A 701 12.83 18.80 -24.71
CA PRO A 701 13.55 17.55 -24.47
C PRO A 701 14.74 17.41 -25.44
N LYS A 702 15.93 17.15 -24.90
CA LYS A 702 17.13 16.79 -25.67
C LYS A 702 17.18 15.27 -25.77
N ILE A 703 16.38 14.73 -26.69
CA ILE A 703 16.38 13.30 -27.00
C ILE A 703 17.65 13.03 -27.84
N GLN A 704 18.55 12.20 -27.33
CA GLN A 704 19.75 11.76 -28.04
C GLN A 704 19.45 10.67 -29.06
#